data_AF-A0A2U1Q3B8-F1
#
_entry.id   AF-A0A2U1Q3B8-F1
#
_cell.length_a   1.000
_cell.length_b   1.000
_cell.length_c   1.000
_cell.angle_alpha   90.00
_cell.angle_beta   90.00
_cell.angle_gamma   90.00
#
_symmetry.space_group_name_H-M   'P 1'
#
loop_
_entity.id
_entity.type
_entity.pdbx_description
1 polymer ?
#
loop_
_entity_poly.entity_id
_entity_poly.type
_entity_poly.pdbx_seq_one_letter_code
_entity_poly.pdbx_strand_id
1 'polypeptide(L)'
;MASMCAFASPFLVSNRSLVVRKNTFLNQNSKKNVACEKRVYSSPHYELMNVATVSPIIRRSASYPPSLWPYERIQAINSRYTGEKYASRLETLKEEVRTKIYKENEKAENPLSTLNLVDDLQRLGIWYHFVDDISNVLDNVYNKYYKGREKWNTLDLNLKALGFRLLRHNGYHITQDIFEDFKDETSNFIGHSIEDTLGMLNLYEASYHSFEDENILDEARDFTRKYLQGSLGKINDEYLSSLTSRALDMPLHWRIARVETKWFIEAYEKRSGMNPTVLNLAKLDFNMVQAVHQEDLKHASRWWRTTKWDDKLSFARDRLVENYMWTIGNSYRPQFTLLRRILTKVFAIITTVDDIYDVHGTLDELEKFTDVISRWNIYSIEELPDYMKICFLGFYNSVNDMTYTTLTDTGFFILPYLQKAGEKYASRLETLKEEVRIKIYKENEKAENPLSTLNLVDDLQRLGIWYHFVDDISNVLDNVYNKYYKSPEKWNTLDLNLKALGFRLLRHNGYHITQDIFEDVKDETSNFKGHSIEDTLGMLNLYEASYHSFEDENILDEARDFTTKYLQGSLGKINDQYLSSLTSRALDMPLHWRIARVETKWFIEAYEKRSGMNPTLLDLAKLDFNMVQAVHQEDLKHVSRWWRTTKWDDKLSFARDRLVENYMWTIGNSYRPQFTLLRRILTKVFAIITTVDDIYDVHGTLDELEKFTDVISRWNIYSIEELPDYMKICFLGFYNSVNDMTYTTLTDTGFFILPYLQKALLLANLNKTPCQIIQSLSLTILMQHTLNKAC
;
A
#
# COMPACT_ATOMS: atom_id res chain seq x y z
N MET A 1 7.34 -8.84 20.99
CA MET A 1 7.55 -7.41 21.28
C MET A 1 7.41 -7.04 22.76
N ALA A 2 6.57 -7.71 23.56
CA ALA A 2 6.36 -7.35 24.98
C ALA A 2 7.55 -7.58 25.94
N SER A 3 8.54 -8.42 25.61
CA SER A 3 9.70 -8.67 26.48
C SER A 3 10.88 -7.71 26.27
N MET A 4 10.80 -6.74 25.35
CA MET A 4 11.88 -5.79 25.08
C MET A 4 11.71 -4.44 25.80
N CYS A 5 10.53 -4.14 26.34
CA CYS A 5 10.28 -2.86 27.03
C CYS A 5 10.97 -2.76 28.42
N ALA A 6 11.52 -3.84 28.96
CA ALA A 6 12.09 -3.87 30.31
C ALA A 6 13.52 -3.30 30.42
N PHE A 7 14.19 -2.96 29.32
CA PHE A 7 15.58 -2.46 29.33
C PHE A 7 15.73 -1.02 28.79
N ALA A 8 14.64 -0.31 28.53
CA ALA A 8 14.66 1.03 27.94
C ALA A 8 14.32 2.14 28.96
N SER A 9 15.17 2.32 29.96
CA SER A 9 15.23 3.54 30.80
C SER A 9 16.69 3.67 31.23
N PRO A 10 17.50 4.61 30.70
CA PRO A 10 17.19 6.04 30.47
C PRO A 10 17.83 6.60 29.17
N PHE A 11 17.12 6.59 28.03
CA PHE A 11 17.63 7.17 26.77
C PHE A 11 16.55 7.90 25.95
N LEU A 12 15.67 8.66 26.60
CA LEU A 12 14.64 9.45 25.92
C LEU A 12 15.00 10.94 25.93
N VAL A 13 15.27 11.49 24.75
CA VAL A 13 15.55 12.93 24.53
C VAL A 13 14.26 13.61 24.15
N SER A 14 13.99 14.72 24.84
CA SER A 14 13.04 15.76 24.44
C SER A 14 13.30 16.22 23.00
N ASN A 15 12.27 16.16 22.15
CA ASN A 15 12.24 16.81 20.84
C ASN A 15 12.27 18.34 21.03
N ARG A 16 13.46 18.94 21.08
CA ARG A 16 13.62 20.40 20.89
C ARG A 16 13.50 20.71 19.40
N SER A 17 12.41 21.38 19.02
CA SER A 17 12.25 22.04 17.73
C SER A 17 13.34 23.12 17.56
N LEU A 18 14.11 23.00 16.48
CA LEU A 18 15.16 23.95 16.12
C LEU A 18 14.54 25.17 15.41
N VAL A 19 14.33 26.24 16.18
CA VAL A 19 13.91 27.56 15.65
C VAL A 19 15.08 28.22 14.90
N VAL A 20 14.88 28.50 13.62
CA VAL A 20 15.72 29.42 12.83
C VAL A 20 15.48 30.85 13.33
N ARG A 21 16.39 31.40 14.14
CA ARG A 21 16.38 32.84 14.47
C ARG A 21 16.73 33.65 13.21
N LYS A 22 15.76 34.37 12.66
CA LYS A 22 16.01 35.55 11.82
C LYS A 22 16.73 36.59 12.67
N ASN A 23 18.05 36.72 12.52
CA ASN A 23 18.79 37.83 13.09
C ASN A 23 18.75 39.01 12.11
N THR A 24 17.91 39.99 12.44
CA THR A 24 17.98 41.37 11.97
C THR A 24 19.30 41.97 12.47
N PHE A 25 20.30 42.16 11.60
CA PHE A 25 21.48 42.95 11.95
C PHE A 25 21.39 44.34 11.34
N LEU A 26 21.30 45.31 12.25
CA LEU A 26 21.41 46.74 12.02
C LEU A 26 22.75 47.08 11.35
N ASN A 27 22.63 47.96 10.38
CA ASN A 27 23.69 48.55 9.59
C ASN A 27 24.63 49.38 10.48
N GLN A 28 25.90 48.97 10.62
CA GLN A 28 26.97 49.85 11.08
C GLN A 28 28.20 49.71 10.20
N ASN A 29 28.41 50.75 9.40
CA ASN A 29 29.61 51.04 8.62
C ASN A 29 30.86 51.06 9.52
N SER A 30 31.87 50.26 9.17
CA SER A 30 33.26 50.71 9.34
C SER A 30 34.16 50.10 8.28
N LYS A 31 34.74 51.00 7.46
CA LYS A 31 35.77 50.72 6.45
C LYS A 31 37.07 50.33 7.14
N LYS A 32 37.69 49.21 6.76
CA LYS A 32 39.15 49.06 6.72
C LYS A 32 39.58 48.16 5.55
N ASN A 33 40.25 48.80 4.59
CA ASN A 33 41.03 48.18 3.52
C ASN A 33 42.31 47.56 4.12
N VAL A 34 42.66 46.32 3.75
CA VAL A 34 44.05 45.90 3.56
C VAL A 34 44.12 44.89 2.41
N ALA A 35 45.00 45.18 1.46
CA ALA A 35 45.27 44.44 0.24
C ALA A 35 46.00 43.11 0.49
N CYS A 36 45.78 42.12 -0.38
CA CYS A 36 46.67 40.96 -0.49
C CYS A 36 47.06 40.76 -1.96
N GLU A 37 48.37 40.74 -2.18
CA GLU A 37 49.06 40.73 -3.47
C GLU A 37 48.92 39.40 -4.21
N LYS A 38 48.77 39.49 -5.53
CA LYS A 38 48.90 38.37 -6.47
C LYS A 38 50.34 37.84 -6.45
N ARG A 39 50.51 36.54 -6.21
CA ARG A 39 51.66 35.78 -6.76
C ARG A 39 51.15 34.66 -7.64
N VAL A 40 51.46 34.80 -8.93
CA VAL A 40 51.36 33.78 -9.97
C VAL A 40 52.59 32.90 -9.85
N TYR A 41 52.40 31.59 -9.70
CA TYR A 41 53.38 30.58 -10.09
C TYR A 41 52.69 29.59 -11.03
N SER A 42 53.34 29.36 -12.17
CA SER A 42 52.86 28.59 -13.31
C SER A 42 53.46 27.19 -13.35
N SER A 43 52.68 26.28 -13.95
CA SER A 43 53.04 25.03 -14.64
C SER A 43 53.05 23.72 -13.82
N PRO A 44 52.72 22.53 -14.40
CA PRO A 44 52.12 22.25 -15.72
C PRO A 44 50.78 21.48 -15.63
N HIS A 45 49.96 21.65 -16.68
CA HIS A 45 48.82 20.79 -16.99
C HIS A 45 49.28 19.32 -17.16
N TYR A 46 48.79 18.43 -16.31
CA TYR A 46 48.52 17.05 -16.70
C TYR A 46 47.00 16.91 -16.77
N GLU A 47 46.48 16.71 -17.98
CA GLU A 47 45.12 16.20 -18.18
C GLU A 47 45.07 14.76 -17.63
N LEU A 48 44.66 14.62 -16.37
CA LEU A 48 44.10 13.39 -15.88
C LEU A 48 42.65 13.34 -16.34
N MET A 49 42.39 12.57 -17.40
CA MET A 49 41.06 12.09 -17.72
C MET A 49 40.49 11.40 -16.48
N ASN A 50 39.62 12.10 -15.74
CA ASN A 50 38.74 11.48 -14.76
C ASN A 50 37.74 10.60 -15.51
N VAL A 51 38.10 9.34 -15.75
CA VAL A 51 37.13 8.30 -16.00
C VAL A 51 36.47 8.01 -14.66
N ALA A 52 35.36 8.68 -14.39
CA ALA A 52 34.49 8.32 -13.27
C ALA A 52 34.04 6.88 -13.47
N THR A 53 34.60 5.94 -12.71
CA THR A 53 34.05 4.59 -12.61
C THR A 53 32.73 4.68 -11.85
N VAL A 54 31.64 4.80 -12.58
CA VAL A 54 30.27 4.66 -12.07
C VAL A 54 30.15 3.24 -11.48
N SER A 55 30.03 3.14 -10.16
CA SER A 55 29.68 1.87 -9.52
C SER A 55 28.39 1.34 -10.15
N PRO A 56 28.35 0.09 -10.64
CA PRO A 56 27.21 -0.41 -11.39
C PRO A 56 25.96 -0.44 -10.51
N ILE A 57 24.87 0.16 -10.99
CA ILE A 57 23.56 0.10 -10.33
C ILE A 57 23.15 -1.38 -10.26
N ILE A 58 23.11 -1.94 -9.05
CA ILE A 58 22.70 -3.33 -8.83
C ILE A 58 21.18 -3.40 -8.90
N ARG A 59 20.65 -3.96 -10.00
CA ARG A 59 19.22 -4.14 -10.22
C ARG A 59 18.77 -5.55 -9.83
N ARG A 60 17.60 -5.66 -9.22
CA ARG A 60 16.99 -6.97 -8.93
C ARG A 60 16.46 -7.55 -10.25
N SER A 61 16.45 -8.88 -10.33
CA SER A 61 15.84 -9.63 -11.42
C SER A 61 15.12 -10.83 -10.83
N ALA A 62 13.87 -11.03 -11.22
CA ALA A 62 13.07 -12.19 -10.84
C ALA A 62 13.39 -13.43 -11.70
N SER A 63 14.29 -13.31 -12.69
CA SER A 63 14.69 -14.40 -13.60
C SER A 63 13.49 -15.07 -14.29
N TYR A 64 12.57 -14.27 -14.83
CA TYR A 64 11.36 -14.78 -15.46
C TYR A 64 11.68 -15.66 -16.69
N PRO A 65 10.99 -16.80 -16.87
CA PRO A 65 11.17 -17.62 -18.06
C PRO A 65 10.59 -16.92 -19.29
N PRO A 66 11.14 -17.16 -20.50
CA PRO A 66 10.67 -16.54 -21.73
C PRO A 66 9.23 -16.94 -22.07
N SER A 67 8.63 -16.27 -23.05
CA SER A 67 7.31 -16.65 -23.57
C SER A 67 7.32 -18.08 -24.12
N LEU A 68 6.28 -18.85 -23.80
CA LEU A 68 6.05 -20.19 -24.35
C LEU A 68 5.60 -20.13 -25.83
N TRP A 69 5.31 -18.94 -26.34
CA TRP A 69 4.70 -18.70 -27.64
C TRP A 69 5.53 -17.71 -28.47
N PRO A 70 6.48 -18.21 -29.28
CA PRO A 70 7.28 -17.36 -30.15
C PRO A 70 6.43 -16.56 -31.13
N TYR A 71 6.86 -15.35 -31.45
CA TYR A 71 6.16 -14.43 -32.37
C TYR A 71 5.82 -15.10 -33.71
N GLU A 72 6.79 -15.80 -34.31
CA GLU A 72 6.65 -16.46 -35.61
C GLU A 72 5.60 -17.56 -35.55
N ARG A 73 5.53 -18.29 -34.42
CA ARG A 73 4.52 -19.32 -34.18
C ARG A 73 3.12 -18.70 -34.11
N ILE A 74 2.96 -17.55 -33.45
CA ILE A 74 1.67 -16.84 -33.36
C ILE A 74 1.23 -16.35 -34.75
N GLN A 75 2.13 -15.74 -35.52
CA GLN A 75 1.80 -15.24 -36.86
C GLN A 75 1.44 -16.37 -37.85
N ALA A 76 2.06 -17.54 -37.70
CA ALA A 76 1.82 -18.71 -38.55
C ALA A 76 0.49 -19.44 -38.28
N ILE A 77 -0.23 -19.12 -37.19
CA ILE A 77 -1.53 -19.74 -36.89
C ILE A 77 -2.50 -19.51 -38.05
N ASN A 78 -3.20 -20.53 -38.52
CA ASN A 78 -4.23 -20.36 -39.54
C ASN A 78 -5.46 -21.19 -39.19
N SER A 79 -6.65 -20.66 -39.48
CA SER A 79 -7.91 -21.35 -39.25
C SER A 79 -8.65 -21.59 -40.55
N ARG A 80 -9.05 -22.85 -40.76
CA ARG A 80 -9.92 -23.24 -41.87
C ARG A 80 -11.38 -22.82 -41.66
N TYR A 81 -11.76 -22.37 -40.47
CA TYR A 81 -13.15 -22.04 -40.11
C TYR A 81 -13.51 -20.59 -40.44
N THR A 82 -12.99 -20.09 -41.56
CA THR A 82 -13.22 -18.75 -42.09
C THR A 82 -13.93 -18.85 -43.44
N GLY A 83 -14.70 -17.82 -43.81
CA GLY A 83 -15.36 -17.72 -45.12
C GLY A 83 -16.85 -18.08 -45.16
N GLU A 84 -17.46 -17.81 -46.32
CA GLU A 84 -18.92 -17.82 -46.54
C GLU A 84 -19.55 -19.19 -46.29
N LYS A 85 -18.89 -20.28 -46.70
CA LYS A 85 -19.38 -21.66 -46.49
C LYS A 85 -19.75 -21.95 -45.03
N TYR A 86 -18.89 -21.55 -44.09
CA TYR A 86 -19.12 -21.80 -42.66
C TYR A 86 -20.17 -20.84 -42.09
N ALA A 87 -20.21 -19.59 -42.58
CA ALA A 87 -21.25 -18.62 -42.22
C ALA A 87 -22.65 -19.09 -42.65
N SER A 88 -22.83 -19.56 -43.88
CA SER A 88 -24.12 -20.09 -44.35
C SER A 88 -24.56 -21.33 -43.54
N ARG A 89 -23.61 -22.21 -43.21
CA ARG A 89 -23.90 -23.38 -42.36
C ARG A 89 -24.27 -22.98 -40.94
N LEU A 90 -23.64 -21.96 -40.38
CA LEU A 90 -23.95 -21.42 -39.05
C LEU A 90 -25.38 -20.88 -39.02
N GLU A 91 -25.78 -20.07 -40.00
CA GLU A 91 -27.14 -19.51 -40.06
C GLU A 91 -28.21 -20.61 -40.22
N THR A 92 -27.93 -21.62 -41.04
CA THR A 92 -28.85 -22.78 -41.16
C THR A 92 -29.07 -23.47 -39.81
N LEU A 93 -27.99 -23.75 -39.08
CA LEU A 93 -28.07 -24.39 -37.76
C LEU A 93 -28.72 -23.48 -36.71
N LYS A 94 -28.52 -22.16 -36.79
CA LYS A 94 -29.20 -21.18 -35.92
C LYS A 94 -30.71 -21.23 -36.10
N GLU A 95 -31.21 -21.24 -37.34
CA GLU A 95 -32.66 -21.34 -37.59
C GLU A 95 -33.27 -22.67 -37.11
N GLU A 96 -32.56 -23.78 -37.30
CA GLU A 96 -32.98 -25.09 -36.80
C GLU A 96 -33.08 -25.10 -35.26
N VAL A 97 -32.10 -24.53 -34.56
CA VAL A 97 -32.10 -24.42 -33.11
C VAL A 97 -33.18 -23.45 -32.64
N ARG A 98 -33.38 -22.30 -33.30
CA ARG A 98 -34.44 -21.34 -32.96
C ARG A 98 -35.82 -21.96 -33.08
N THR A 99 -36.08 -22.68 -34.17
CA THR A 99 -37.32 -23.45 -34.37
C THR A 99 -37.55 -24.44 -33.23
N LYS A 100 -36.47 -25.04 -32.71
CA LYS A 100 -36.55 -25.95 -31.57
C LYS A 100 -36.87 -25.23 -30.26
N ILE A 101 -36.24 -24.09 -30.00
CA ILE A 101 -36.55 -23.25 -28.82
C ILE A 101 -38.05 -22.90 -28.80
N TYR A 102 -38.60 -22.44 -29.94
CA TYR A 102 -40.03 -22.14 -30.04
C TYR A 102 -40.92 -23.36 -29.79
N LYS A 103 -40.62 -24.50 -30.43
CA LYS A 103 -41.41 -25.74 -30.27
C LYS A 103 -41.42 -26.27 -28.84
N GLU A 104 -40.28 -26.19 -28.13
CA GLU A 104 -40.21 -26.58 -26.73
C GLU A 104 -41.00 -25.60 -25.84
N ASN A 105 -40.89 -24.30 -26.10
CA ASN A 105 -41.60 -23.26 -25.35
C ASN A 105 -43.14 -23.37 -25.51
N GLU A 106 -43.64 -23.66 -26.72
CA GLU A 106 -45.09 -23.81 -26.97
C GLU A 106 -45.69 -25.07 -26.34
N LYS A 107 -44.92 -26.16 -26.27
CA LYS A 107 -45.40 -27.48 -25.83
C LYS A 107 -45.25 -27.74 -24.33
N ALA A 108 -44.56 -26.86 -23.60
CA ALA A 108 -44.17 -27.12 -22.21
C ALA A 108 -45.34 -26.98 -21.21
N GLU A 109 -45.98 -28.10 -20.88
CA GLU A 109 -46.78 -28.23 -19.64
C GLU A 109 -45.86 -28.13 -18.40
N ASN A 110 -44.65 -28.72 -18.47
CA ASN A 110 -43.57 -28.59 -17.50
C ASN A 110 -42.37 -27.83 -18.12
N PRO A 111 -41.85 -26.76 -17.49
CA PRO A 111 -40.79 -25.92 -18.07
C PRO A 111 -39.39 -26.54 -18.02
N LEU A 112 -39.23 -27.75 -17.44
CA LEU A 112 -37.93 -28.39 -17.25
C LEU A 112 -37.18 -28.63 -18.57
N SER A 113 -37.85 -29.10 -19.63
CA SER A 113 -37.18 -29.34 -20.92
C SER A 113 -36.65 -28.04 -21.54
N THR A 114 -37.44 -26.96 -21.47
CA THR A 114 -37.08 -25.65 -21.98
C THR A 114 -35.95 -25.01 -21.17
N LEU A 115 -35.97 -25.13 -19.83
CA LEU A 115 -34.88 -24.64 -18.98
C LEU A 115 -33.58 -25.43 -19.18
N ASN A 116 -33.66 -26.76 -19.35
CA ASN A 116 -32.48 -27.57 -19.70
C ASN A 116 -31.90 -27.15 -21.06
N LEU A 117 -32.74 -26.85 -22.04
CA LEU A 117 -32.27 -26.33 -23.33
C LEU A 117 -31.57 -24.96 -23.16
N VAL A 118 -32.13 -24.05 -22.35
CA VAL A 118 -31.48 -22.76 -22.06
C VAL A 118 -30.12 -22.96 -21.38
N ASP A 119 -30.05 -23.84 -20.37
CA ASP A 119 -28.80 -24.18 -19.69
C ASP A 119 -27.76 -24.75 -20.66
N ASP A 120 -28.18 -25.67 -21.53
CA ASP A 120 -27.33 -26.24 -22.57
C ASP A 120 -26.76 -25.16 -23.50
N LEU A 121 -27.60 -24.25 -24.00
CA LEU A 121 -27.18 -23.16 -24.89
C LEU A 121 -26.19 -22.21 -24.20
N GLN A 122 -26.40 -21.91 -22.91
CA GLN A 122 -25.51 -21.07 -22.12
C GLN A 122 -24.15 -21.73 -21.90
N ARG A 123 -24.14 -22.99 -21.44
CA ARG A 123 -22.90 -23.73 -21.14
C ARG A 123 -22.12 -24.11 -22.39
N LEU A 124 -22.81 -24.39 -23.50
CA LEU A 124 -22.20 -24.57 -24.83
C LEU A 124 -21.72 -23.25 -25.46
N GLY A 125 -21.94 -22.11 -24.79
CA GLY A 125 -21.40 -20.82 -25.20
C GLY A 125 -22.02 -20.26 -26.48
N ILE A 126 -23.24 -20.68 -26.84
CA ILE A 126 -23.95 -20.27 -28.06
C ILE A 126 -25.23 -19.48 -27.78
N TRP A 127 -25.57 -19.25 -26.51
CA TRP A 127 -26.74 -18.49 -26.07
C TRP A 127 -26.85 -17.08 -26.70
N TYR A 128 -25.71 -16.44 -27.00
CA TYR A 128 -25.68 -15.07 -27.51
C TYR A 128 -26.27 -14.93 -28.94
N HIS A 129 -26.51 -16.04 -29.63
CA HIS A 129 -27.25 -16.07 -30.90
C HIS A 129 -28.78 -16.05 -30.72
N PHE A 130 -29.25 -16.28 -29.49
CA PHE A 130 -30.64 -16.55 -29.15
C PHE A 130 -31.12 -15.68 -27.99
N VAL A 131 -30.58 -14.46 -27.85
CA VAL A 131 -30.85 -13.57 -26.70
C VAL A 131 -32.36 -13.32 -26.53
N ASP A 132 -33.04 -12.92 -27.61
CA ASP A 132 -34.47 -12.64 -27.57
C ASP A 132 -35.30 -13.92 -27.33
N ASP A 133 -34.90 -15.02 -27.97
CA ASP A 133 -35.56 -16.32 -27.82
C ASP A 133 -35.49 -16.82 -26.37
N ILE A 134 -34.31 -16.74 -25.74
CA ILE A 134 -34.08 -17.11 -24.35
C ILE A 134 -34.82 -16.16 -23.39
N SER A 135 -34.81 -14.86 -23.67
CA SER A 135 -35.52 -13.88 -22.82
C SER A 135 -37.02 -14.16 -22.80
N ASN A 136 -37.62 -14.41 -23.96
CA ASN A 136 -39.04 -14.79 -24.07
C ASN A 136 -39.36 -16.08 -23.30
N VAL A 137 -38.47 -17.09 -23.37
CA VAL A 137 -38.60 -18.32 -22.59
C VAL A 137 -38.57 -18.04 -21.08
N LEU A 138 -37.57 -17.28 -20.62
CA LEU A 138 -37.40 -17.00 -19.20
C LEU A 138 -38.55 -16.14 -18.64
N ASP A 139 -39.06 -15.18 -19.42
CA ASP A 139 -40.24 -14.39 -19.07
C ASP A 139 -41.48 -15.26 -18.90
N ASN A 140 -41.72 -16.18 -19.84
CA ASN A 140 -42.84 -17.12 -19.76
C ASN A 140 -42.72 -18.01 -18.52
N VAL A 141 -41.54 -18.57 -18.28
CA VAL A 141 -41.28 -19.44 -17.12
C VAL A 141 -41.44 -18.67 -15.82
N TYR A 142 -40.88 -17.46 -15.74
CA TYR A 142 -40.98 -16.62 -14.54
C TYR A 142 -42.43 -16.30 -14.21
N ASN A 143 -43.18 -15.76 -15.18
CA ASN A 143 -44.57 -15.37 -14.97
C ASN A 143 -45.47 -16.57 -14.62
N LYS A 144 -45.24 -17.73 -15.26
CA LYS A 144 -46.07 -18.92 -15.07
C LYS A 144 -45.75 -19.67 -13.76
N TYR A 145 -44.49 -19.76 -13.34
CA TYR A 145 -44.04 -20.64 -12.26
C TYR A 145 -43.31 -19.96 -11.08
N TYR A 146 -42.68 -18.80 -11.24
CA TYR A 146 -41.79 -18.22 -10.21
C TYR A 146 -42.26 -16.89 -9.60
N LYS A 147 -43.16 -16.15 -10.27
CA LYS A 147 -43.60 -14.79 -9.88
C LYS A 147 -44.35 -14.69 -8.54
N GLY A 148 -44.79 -15.80 -7.96
CA GLY A 148 -45.51 -15.82 -6.69
C GLY A 148 -45.22 -17.08 -5.87
N ARG A 149 -45.21 -16.95 -4.52
CA ARG A 149 -44.87 -18.06 -3.61
C ARG A 149 -45.81 -19.24 -3.74
N GLU A 150 -47.08 -18.97 -4.03
CA GLU A 150 -48.14 -19.97 -4.20
C GLU A 150 -47.82 -20.97 -5.32
N LYS A 151 -46.99 -20.58 -6.28
CA LYS A 151 -46.59 -21.41 -7.41
C LYS A 151 -45.41 -22.32 -7.09
N TRP A 152 -44.58 -21.95 -6.11
CA TRP A 152 -43.35 -22.67 -5.80
C TRP A 152 -43.63 -24.09 -5.31
N ASN A 153 -44.72 -24.30 -4.58
CA ASN A 153 -45.11 -25.62 -4.05
C ASN A 153 -45.42 -26.66 -5.14
N THR A 154 -45.56 -26.23 -6.41
CA THR A 154 -45.79 -27.12 -7.55
C THR A 154 -44.51 -27.63 -8.21
N LEU A 155 -43.35 -27.15 -7.76
CA LEU A 155 -42.05 -27.40 -8.39
C LEU A 155 -41.21 -28.37 -7.54
N ASP A 156 -40.63 -29.39 -8.18
CA ASP A 156 -39.63 -30.24 -7.53
C ASP A 156 -38.31 -29.49 -7.29
N LEU A 157 -37.42 -30.08 -6.47
CA LEU A 157 -36.14 -29.47 -6.11
C LEU A 157 -35.29 -29.12 -7.33
N ASN A 158 -35.20 -30.05 -8.29
CA ASN A 158 -34.38 -29.89 -9.47
C ASN A 158 -34.86 -28.70 -10.30
N LEU A 159 -36.17 -28.61 -10.51
CA LEU A 159 -36.78 -27.54 -11.27
C LEU A 159 -36.62 -26.20 -10.55
N LYS A 160 -36.90 -26.13 -9.24
CA LYS A 160 -36.69 -24.92 -8.43
C LYS A 160 -35.26 -24.42 -8.52
N ALA A 161 -34.29 -25.31 -8.29
CA ALA A 161 -32.88 -24.93 -8.28
C ALA A 161 -32.37 -24.49 -9.66
N LEU A 162 -32.71 -25.24 -10.72
CA LEU A 162 -32.33 -24.89 -12.09
C LEU A 162 -32.96 -23.55 -12.52
N GLY A 163 -34.27 -23.39 -12.29
CA GLY A 163 -34.98 -22.16 -12.66
C GLY A 163 -34.50 -20.97 -11.85
N PHE A 164 -34.31 -21.12 -10.53
CA PHE A 164 -33.74 -20.08 -9.68
C PHE A 164 -32.39 -19.60 -10.20
N ARG A 165 -31.48 -20.53 -10.50
CA ARG A 165 -30.14 -20.22 -11.05
C ARG A 165 -30.24 -19.44 -12.36
N LEU A 166 -30.99 -19.96 -13.33
CA LEU A 166 -31.10 -19.35 -14.66
C LEU A 166 -31.80 -17.98 -14.61
N LEU A 167 -32.85 -17.84 -13.80
CA LEU A 167 -33.61 -16.60 -13.66
C LEU A 167 -32.78 -15.54 -12.93
N ARG A 168 -32.12 -15.85 -11.81
CA ARG A 168 -31.22 -14.90 -11.14
C ARG A 168 -30.05 -14.49 -12.03
N HIS A 169 -29.46 -15.45 -12.77
CA HIS A 169 -28.40 -15.14 -13.73
C HIS A 169 -28.83 -14.12 -14.80
N ASN A 170 -30.11 -14.11 -15.17
CA ASN A 170 -30.69 -13.19 -16.15
C ASN A 170 -31.40 -11.98 -15.52
N GLY A 171 -31.15 -11.69 -14.23
CA GLY A 171 -31.61 -10.46 -13.58
C GLY A 171 -33.02 -10.50 -12.99
N TYR A 172 -33.67 -11.67 -12.95
CA TYR A 172 -34.96 -11.81 -12.27
C TYR A 172 -34.76 -11.91 -10.75
N HIS A 173 -35.62 -11.22 -10.01
CA HIS A 173 -35.61 -11.26 -8.56
C HIS A 173 -36.46 -12.42 -8.03
N ILE A 174 -35.82 -13.42 -7.44
CA ILE A 174 -36.44 -14.56 -6.75
C ILE A 174 -35.81 -14.64 -5.37
N THR A 175 -36.59 -14.67 -4.29
CA THR A 175 -36.04 -14.76 -2.93
C THR A 175 -35.61 -16.17 -2.57
N GLN A 176 -34.67 -16.30 -1.63
CA GLN A 176 -34.19 -17.59 -1.10
C GLN A 176 -35.30 -18.46 -0.48
N ASP A 177 -36.41 -17.86 -0.02
CA ASP A 177 -37.59 -18.50 0.57
C ASP A 177 -38.20 -19.61 -0.32
N ILE A 178 -37.88 -19.66 -1.62
CA ILE A 178 -38.28 -20.74 -2.52
C ILE A 178 -37.79 -22.13 -2.08
N PHE A 179 -36.73 -22.17 -1.24
CA PHE A 179 -36.14 -23.39 -0.71
C PHE A 179 -36.57 -23.72 0.73
N GLU A 180 -37.44 -22.91 1.35
CA GLU A 180 -37.86 -23.10 2.75
C GLU A 180 -38.57 -24.45 2.97
N ASP A 181 -39.30 -24.93 1.97
CA ASP A 181 -40.04 -26.19 2.01
C ASP A 181 -39.14 -27.44 1.89
N PHE A 182 -37.83 -27.27 1.65
CA PHE A 182 -36.83 -28.34 1.74
C PHE A 182 -36.13 -28.37 3.10
N LYS A 183 -36.57 -27.55 4.05
CA LYS A 183 -36.13 -27.61 5.44
C LYS A 183 -37.15 -28.35 6.30
N ASP A 184 -36.65 -29.08 7.30
CA ASP A 184 -37.45 -29.72 8.33
C ASP A 184 -37.90 -28.73 9.41
N GLU A 185 -38.67 -29.20 10.39
CA GLU A 185 -39.17 -28.38 11.52
C GLU A 185 -38.05 -27.79 12.39
N THR A 186 -36.83 -28.32 12.30
CA THR A 186 -35.63 -27.81 12.98
C THR A 186 -34.81 -26.87 12.11
N SER A 187 -35.35 -26.45 10.97
CA SER A 187 -34.73 -25.59 9.96
C SER A 187 -33.51 -26.20 9.26
N ASN A 188 -33.34 -27.53 9.30
CA ASN A 188 -32.26 -28.24 8.60
C ASN A 188 -32.75 -28.78 7.26
N PHE A 189 -31.89 -28.80 6.23
CA PHE A 189 -32.24 -29.40 4.95
C PHE A 189 -32.56 -30.90 5.10
N ILE A 190 -33.72 -31.30 4.55
CA ILE A 190 -34.23 -32.67 4.61
C ILE A 190 -33.25 -33.60 3.88
N GLY A 191 -33.01 -34.81 4.43
CA GLY A 191 -32.15 -35.80 3.78
C GLY A 191 -32.76 -36.31 2.45
N HIS A 192 -31.95 -36.33 1.39
CA HIS A 192 -32.39 -36.78 0.06
C HIS A 192 -31.78 -38.11 -0.37
N SER A 193 -32.46 -38.81 -1.27
CA SER A 193 -32.01 -40.09 -1.84
C SER A 193 -30.91 -39.85 -2.87
N ILE A 194 -30.19 -40.89 -3.30
CA ILE A 194 -29.16 -40.76 -4.35
C ILE A 194 -29.75 -40.40 -5.72
N GLU A 195 -31.02 -40.72 -5.94
CA GLU A 195 -31.76 -40.42 -7.17
C GLU A 195 -31.96 -38.89 -7.35
N ASP A 196 -31.85 -38.12 -6.27
CA ASP A 196 -31.95 -36.66 -6.25
C ASP A 196 -30.63 -35.94 -6.60
N THR A 197 -29.58 -36.67 -6.99
CA THR A 197 -28.23 -36.09 -7.21
C THR A 197 -28.22 -34.92 -8.18
N LEU A 198 -29.04 -34.96 -9.25
CA LEU A 198 -29.15 -33.85 -10.20
C LEU A 198 -29.79 -32.60 -9.57
N GLY A 199 -30.83 -32.79 -8.74
CA GLY A 199 -31.45 -31.69 -7.99
C GLY A 199 -30.49 -31.08 -6.98
N MET A 200 -29.71 -31.92 -6.29
CA MET A 200 -28.66 -31.47 -5.36
C MET A 200 -27.54 -30.71 -6.06
N LEU A 201 -27.11 -31.17 -7.23
CA LEU A 201 -26.13 -30.48 -8.04
C LEU A 201 -26.66 -29.10 -8.48
N ASN A 202 -27.90 -29.03 -8.95
CA ASN A 202 -28.50 -27.75 -9.32
C ASN A 202 -28.69 -26.82 -8.12
N LEU A 203 -29.04 -27.33 -6.93
CA LEU A 203 -29.14 -26.53 -5.71
C LEU A 203 -27.76 -26.01 -5.28
N TYR A 204 -26.73 -26.85 -5.35
CA TYR A 204 -25.34 -26.44 -5.13
C TYR A 204 -24.96 -25.28 -6.05
N GLU A 205 -25.22 -25.39 -7.36
CA GLU A 205 -24.90 -24.33 -8.32
C GLU A 205 -25.77 -23.06 -8.14
N ALA A 206 -27.04 -23.23 -7.76
CA ALA A 206 -27.94 -22.13 -7.43
C ALA A 206 -27.47 -21.34 -6.21
N SER A 207 -26.93 -22.03 -5.20
CA SER A 207 -26.46 -21.40 -3.96
C SER A 207 -25.37 -20.34 -4.16
N TYR A 208 -24.58 -20.43 -5.24
CA TYR A 208 -23.54 -19.43 -5.55
C TYR A 208 -24.08 -18.14 -6.19
N HIS A 209 -25.41 -18.05 -6.37
CA HIS A 209 -26.09 -16.83 -6.79
C HIS A 209 -26.70 -16.07 -5.59
N SER A 210 -26.19 -16.30 -4.38
CA SER A 210 -26.65 -15.65 -3.14
C SER A 210 -26.20 -14.20 -3.04
N PHE A 211 -27.01 -13.37 -2.38
CA PHE A 211 -26.65 -12.04 -1.90
C PHE A 211 -26.20 -12.07 -0.43
N GLU A 212 -25.68 -10.94 0.06
CA GLU A 212 -25.46 -10.74 1.50
C GLU A 212 -26.78 -10.92 2.27
N ASP A 213 -26.72 -11.55 3.43
CA ASP A 213 -27.86 -11.93 4.30
C ASP A 213 -28.78 -13.07 3.80
N GLU A 214 -28.39 -13.79 2.74
CA GLU A 214 -29.15 -14.96 2.25
C GLU A 214 -28.71 -16.31 2.87
N ASN A 215 -28.95 -16.45 4.18
CA ASN A 215 -28.52 -17.60 5.00
C ASN A 215 -29.03 -18.96 4.49
N ILE A 216 -30.23 -19.06 3.89
CA ILE A 216 -30.76 -20.33 3.38
C ILE A 216 -29.89 -20.87 2.25
N LEU A 217 -29.35 -19.98 1.41
CA LEU A 217 -28.48 -20.38 0.30
C LEU A 217 -27.09 -20.78 0.79
N ASP A 218 -26.58 -20.12 1.84
CA ASP A 218 -25.31 -20.53 2.47
C ASP A 218 -25.43 -21.91 3.11
N GLU A 219 -26.51 -22.16 3.85
CA GLU A 219 -26.81 -23.49 4.40
C GLU A 219 -27.02 -24.54 3.29
N ALA A 220 -27.72 -24.18 2.20
CA ALA A 220 -27.91 -25.04 1.05
C ALA A 220 -26.56 -25.42 0.41
N ARG A 221 -25.63 -24.46 0.30
CA ARG A 221 -24.29 -24.68 -0.24
C ARG A 221 -23.51 -25.71 0.57
N ASP A 222 -23.53 -25.56 1.90
CA ASP A 222 -22.83 -26.47 2.81
C ASP A 222 -23.44 -27.87 2.83
N PHE A 223 -24.76 -27.95 2.85
CA PHE A 223 -25.51 -29.20 2.81
C PHE A 223 -25.24 -29.96 1.50
N THR A 224 -25.46 -29.30 0.36
CA THR A 224 -25.30 -29.92 -0.97
C THR A 224 -23.84 -30.30 -1.23
N ARG A 225 -22.86 -29.50 -0.79
CA ARG A 225 -21.43 -29.85 -0.90
C ARG A 225 -21.13 -31.17 -0.19
N LYS A 226 -21.57 -31.34 1.06
CA LYS A 226 -21.38 -32.58 1.84
C LYS A 226 -22.07 -33.77 1.18
N TYR A 227 -23.30 -33.57 0.72
CA TYR A 227 -24.07 -34.59 0.02
C TYR A 227 -23.35 -35.06 -1.25
N LEU A 228 -22.93 -34.13 -2.12
CA LEU A 228 -22.30 -34.42 -3.40
C LEU A 228 -20.93 -35.10 -3.23
N GLN A 229 -20.16 -34.70 -2.20
CA GLN A 229 -18.90 -35.39 -1.85
C GLN A 229 -19.15 -36.84 -1.41
N GLY A 230 -20.21 -37.08 -0.63
CA GLY A 230 -20.58 -38.42 -0.16
C GLY A 230 -21.22 -39.31 -1.23
N SER A 231 -21.82 -38.71 -2.28
CA SER A 231 -22.48 -39.45 -3.37
C SER A 231 -21.56 -39.75 -4.55
N LEU A 232 -20.46 -39.01 -4.74
CA LEU A 232 -19.61 -39.10 -5.96
C LEU A 232 -19.19 -40.53 -6.34
N GLY A 233 -18.80 -41.36 -5.36
CA GLY A 233 -18.40 -42.75 -5.60
C GLY A 233 -19.54 -43.73 -5.88
N LYS A 234 -20.80 -43.27 -5.84
CA LYS A 234 -22.02 -44.07 -5.98
C LYS A 234 -22.86 -43.65 -7.21
N ILE A 235 -22.46 -42.61 -7.93
CA ILE A 235 -23.14 -42.14 -9.14
C ILE A 235 -22.77 -43.07 -10.30
N ASN A 236 -23.74 -43.83 -10.81
CA ASN A 236 -23.52 -44.76 -11.93
C ASN A 236 -23.47 -44.07 -13.30
N ASP A 237 -24.08 -42.89 -13.43
CA ASP A 237 -24.07 -42.12 -14.67
C ASP A 237 -22.73 -41.34 -14.81
N GLU A 238 -21.90 -41.72 -15.78
CA GLU A 238 -20.57 -41.12 -16.00
C GLU A 238 -20.66 -39.61 -16.26
N TYR A 239 -21.69 -39.18 -17.00
CA TYR A 239 -21.89 -37.76 -17.32
C TYR A 239 -22.21 -36.96 -16.05
N LEU A 240 -23.18 -37.41 -15.24
CA LEU A 240 -23.54 -36.78 -13.97
C LEU A 240 -22.38 -36.81 -12.97
N SER A 241 -21.65 -37.93 -12.88
CA SER A 241 -20.45 -38.04 -12.03
C SER A 241 -19.39 -37.01 -12.42
N SER A 242 -19.15 -36.84 -13.73
CA SER A 242 -18.21 -35.83 -14.24
C SER A 242 -18.67 -34.39 -13.95
N LEU A 243 -19.98 -34.10 -14.08
CA LEU A 243 -20.54 -32.80 -13.74
C LEU A 243 -20.39 -32.51 -12.24
N THR A 244 -20.71 -33.48 -11.38
CA THR A 244 -20.62 -33.34 -9.92
C THR A 244 -19.17 -33.13 -9.48
N SER A 245 -18.23 -33.95 -9.98
CA SER A 245 -16.80 -33.77 -9.68
C SER A 245 -16.32 -32.39 -10.10
N ARG A 246 -16.77 -31.89 -11.26
CA ARG A 246 -16.40 -30.56 -11.73
C ARG A 246 -17.01 -29.46 -10.86
N ALA A 247 -18.29 -29.52 -10.52
CA ALA A 247 -18.91 -28.51 -9.66
C ALA A 247 -18.24 -28.41 -8.27
N LEU A 248 -17.83 -29.56 -7.70
CA LEU A 248 -17.13 -29.61 -6.41
C LEU A 248 -15.72 -29.00 -6.44
N ASP A 249 -15.03 -29.06 -7.58
CA ASP A 249 -13.75 -28.38 -7.81
C ASP A 249 -13.93 -26.86 -7.85
N MET A 250 -14.90 -26.38 -8.63
CA MET A 250 -15.30 -24.97 -8.69
C MET A 250 -16.73 -24.88 -9.23
N PRO A 251 -17.62 -24.08 -8.61
CA PRO A 251 -18.99 -23.94 -9.07
C PRO A 251 -19.06 -23.23 -10.42
N LEU A 252 -20.07 -23.55 -11.23
CA LEU A 252 -20.32 -22.96 -12.54
C LEU A 252 -20.33 -21.43 -12.51
N HIS A 253 -20.89 -20.82 -11.46
CA HIS A 253 -20.95 -19.36 -11.31
C HIS A 253 -19.57 -18.67 -11.30
N TRP A 254 -18.51 -19.37 -10.84
CA TRP A 254 -17.16 -18.83 -10.75
C TRP A 254 -16.26 -19.21 -11.92
N ARG A 255 -16.76 -20.03 -12.85
CA ARG A 255 -15.96 -20.53 -13.98
C ARG A 255 -15.90 -19.52 -15.11
N ILE A 256 -14.72 -19.42 -15.73
CA ILE A 256 -14.54 -18.63 -16.95
C ILE A 256 -15.32 -19.29 -18.09
N ALA A 257 -16.38 -18.63 -18.55
CA ALA A 257 -17.36 -19.17 -19.49
C ALA A 257 -16.72 -19.86 -20.71
N ARG A 258 -15.71 -19.23 -21.33
CA ARG A 258 -15.12 -19.80 -22.56
C ARG A 258 -14.29 -21.06 -22.32
N VAL A 259 -13.63 -21.16 -21.16
CA VAL A 259 -12.90 -22.37 -20.75
C VAL A 259 -13.89 -23.47 -20.42
N GLU A 260 -14.98 -23.12 -19.74
CA GLU A 260 -16.07 -24.05 -19.43
C GLU A 260 -16.73 -24.60 -20.70
N THR A 261 -17.02 -23.75 -21.68
CA THR A 261 -17.62 -24.17 -22.96
C THR A 261 -16.81 -25.27 -23.64
N LYS A 262 -15.47 -25.17 -23.67
CA LYS A 262 -14.63 -26.20 -24.30
C LYS A 262 -14.84 -27.55 -23.64
N TRP A 263 -14.81 -27.59 -22.31
CA TRP A 263 -15.03 -28.82 -21.56
C TRP A 263 -16.48 -29.33 -21.71
N PHE A 264 -17.46 -28.42 -21.65
CA PHE A 264 -18.86 -28.79 -21.69
C PHE A 264 -19.29 -29.34 -23.05
N ILE A 265 -18.66 -28.91 -24.16
CA ILE A 265 -18.88 -29.53 -25.49
C ILE A 265 -18.56 -31.03 -25.45
N GLU A 266 -17.44 -31.41 -24.83
CA GLU A 266 -17.02 -32.82 -24.70
C GLU A 266 -17.93 -33.59 -23.74
N ALA A 267 -18.33 -32.98 -22.62
CA ALA A 267 -19.27 -33.58 -21.68
C ALA A 267 -20.66 -33.78 -22.32
N TYR A 268 -21.18 -32.76 -23.00
CA TYR A 268 -22.47 -32.77 -23.68
C TYR A 268 -22.56 -33.87 -24.74
N GLU A 269 -21.47 -34.08 -25.49
CA GLU A 269 -21.38 -35.15 -26.51
C GLU A 269 -21.57 -36.55 -25.91
N LYS A 270 -21.18 -36.76 -24.65
CA LYS A 270 -21.36 -38.03 -23.93
C LYS A 270 -22.74 -38.18 -23.29
N ARG A 271 -23.55 -37.11 -23.22
CA ARG A 271 -24.83 -37.12 -22.52
C ARG A 271 -25.86 -37.99 -23.25
N SER A 272 -26.57 -38.83 -22.51
CA SER A 272 -27.75 -39.54 -23.05
C SER A 272 -28.82 -38.54 -23.51
N GLY A 273 -29.33 -38.69 -24.73
CA GLY A 273 -30.31 -37.75 -25.30
C GLY A 273 -29.73 -36.40 -25.76
N MET A 274 -28.41 -36.31 -25.96
CA MET A 274 -27.75 -35.15 -26.59
C MET A 274 -28.40 -34.78 -27.93
N ASN A 275 -28.58 -33.48 -28.18
CA ASN A 275 -29.13 -33.00 -29.44
C ASN A 275 -28.01 -32.74 -30.49
N PRO A 276 -27.96 -33.50 -31.59
CA PRO A 276 -26.88 -33.39 -32.57
C PRO A 276 -26.84 -32.03 -33.27
N THR A 277 -28.00 -31.39 -33.51
CA THR A 277 -28.04 -30.06 -34.13
C THR A 277 -27.41 -29.00 -33.21
N VAL A 278 -27.72 -29.05 -31.91
CA VAL A 278 -27.18 -28.12 -30.91
C VAL A 278 -25.68 -28.34 -30.73
N LEU A 279 -25.22 -29.60 -30.64
CA LEU A 279 -23.79 -29.92 -30.55
C LEU A 279 -23.03 -29.47 -31.80
N ASN A 280 -23.59 -29.69 -32.99
CA ASN A 280 -22.97 -29.25 -34.25
C ASN A 280 -22.86 -27.73 -34.34
N LEU A 281 -23.90 -27.01 -33.90
CA LEU A 281 -23.85 -25.55 -33.82
C LEU A 281 -22.76 -25.11 -32.84
N ALA A 282 -22.70 -25.69 -31.64
CA ALA A 282 -21.70 -25.37 -30.63
C ALA A 282 -20.27 -25.60 -31.11
N LYS A 283 -19.99 -26.75 -31.76
CA LYS A 283 -18.68 -27.06 -32.33
C LYS A 283 -18.30 -26.10 -33.46
N LEU A 284 -19.25 -25.77 -34.34
CA LEU A 284 -19.01 -24.85 -35.45
C LEU A 284 -18.72 -23.43 -34.93
N ASP A 285 -19.60 -22.91 -34.07
CA ASP A 285 -19.44 -21.60 -33.44
C ASP A 285 -18.13 -21.50 -32.68
N PHE A 286 -17.80 -22.53 -31.87
CA PHE A 286 -16.57 -22.54 -31.08
C PHE A 286 -15.33 -22.33 -31.97
N ASN A 287 -15.27 -23.06 -33.08
CA ASN A 287 -14.15 -22.99 -34.03
C ASN A 287 -14.11 -21.68 -34.82
N MET A 288 -15.27 -21.13 -35.20
CA MET A 288 -15.36 -19.84 -35.89
C MET A 288 -14.93 -18.68 -34.97
N VAL A 289 -15.40 -18.67 -33.72
CA VAL A 289 -15.00 -17.68 -32.72
C VAL A 289 -13.51 -17.82 -32.37
N GLN A 290 -12.99 -19.05 -32.29
CA GLN A 290 -11.55 -19.28 -32.11
C GLN A 290 -10.74 -18.71 -33.28
N ALA A 291 -11.23 -18.77 -34.52
CA ALA A 291 -10.57 -18.14 -35.66
C ALA A 291 -10.45 -16.62 -35.49
N VAL A 292 -11.49 -15.96 -34.98
CA VAL A 292 -11.46 -14.53 -34.64
C VAL A 292 -10.44 -14.26 -33.53
N HIS A 293 -10.42 -15.10 -32.49
CA HIS A 293 -9.45 -14.96 -31.39
C HIS A 293 -8.00 -15.07 -31.87
N GLN A 294 -7.74 -15.99 -32.80
CA GLN A 294 -6.41 -16.16 -33.39
C GLN A 294 -5.98 -14.91 -34.17
N GLU A 295 -6.88 -14.27 -34.93
CA GLU A 295 -6.54 -13.03 -35.64
C GLU A 295 -6.32 -11.85 -34.68
N ASP A 296 -7.11 -11.75 -33.62
CA ASP A 296 -6.92 -10.75 -32.58
C ASP A 296 -5.58 -10.92 -31.85
N LEU A 297 -5.18 -12.16 -31.56
CA LEU A 297 -3.88 -12.47 -30.96
C LEU A 297 -2.72 -12.14 -31.92
N LYS A 298 -2.87 -12.40 -33.21
CA LYS A 298 -1.89 -11.97 -34.22
C LYS A 298 -1.76 -10.46 -34.28
N HIS A 299 -2.88 -9.74 -34.18
CA HIS A 299 -2.88 -8.29 -34.11
C HIS A 299 -2.14 -7.79 -32.86
N ALA A 300 -2.45 -8.33 -31.68
CA ALA A 300 -1.77 -7.99 -30.43
C ALA A 300 -0.27 -8.31 -30.48
N SER A 301 0.14 -9.43 -31.09
CA SER A 301 1.56 -9.79 -31.20
C SER A 301 2.35 -8.93 -32.18
N ARG A 302 1.73 -8.43 -33.26
CA ARG A 302 2.36 -7.39 -34.10
C ARG A 302 2.63 -6.13 -33.31
N TRP A 303 1.68 -5.68 -32.50
CA TRP A 303 1.86 -4.54 -31.60
C TRP A 303 2.98 -4.78 -30.60
N TRP A 304 2.97 -5.91 -29.88
CA TRP A 304 4.00 -6.27 -28.90
C TRP A 304 5.40 -6.29 -29.52
N ARG A 305 5.54 -6.87 -30.72
CA ARG A 305 6.80 -6.89 -31.47
C ARG A 305 7.28 -5.50 -31.90
N THR A 306 6.35 -4.54 -32.04
CA THR A 306 6.63 -3.16 -32.44
C THR A 306 7.12 -2.33 -31.25
N THR A 307 6.63 -2.58 -30.03
CA THR A 307 7.12 -1.88 -28.83
C THR A 307 8.54 -2.28 -28.46
N LYS A 308 9.00 -3.46 -28.91
CA LYS A 308 10.31 -4.05 -28.57
C LYS A 308 10.50 -4.27 -27.07
N TRP A 309 9.43 -4.31 -26.28
CA TRP A 309 9.53 -4.53 -24.84
C TRP A 309 9.99 -5.95 -24.52
N ASP A 310 9.70 -6.92 -25.38
CA ASP A 310 10.23 -8.29 -25.33
C ASP A 310 11.77 -8.35 -25.36
N ASP A 311 12.41 -7.41 -26.06
CA ASP A 311 13.86 -7.33 -26.20
C ASP A 311 14.49 -6.29 -25.25
N LYS A 312 13.95 -5.08 -25.22
CA LYS A 312 14.53 -3.93 -24.51
C LYS A 312 14.20 -3.88 -23.03
N LEU A 313 13.15 -4.56 -22.58
CA LEU A 313 12.74 -4.66 -21.19
C LEU A 313 12.82 -6.12 -20.73
N SER A 314 13.96 -6.77 -20.99
CA SER A 314 14.17 -8.21 -20.74
C SER A 314 14.04 -8.64 -19.27
N PHE A 315 13.97 -7.69 -18.33
CA PHE A 315 13.69 -7.95 -16.92
C PHE A 315 12.18 -8.18 -16.66
N ALA A 316 11.30 -7.73 -17.56
CA ALA A 316 9.85 -7.84 -17.43
C ALA A 316 9.32 -9.13 -18.06
N ARG A 317 8.14 -9.56 -17.61
CA ARG A 317 7.46 -10.77 -18.06
C ARG A 317 6.96 -10.63 -19.50
N ASP A 318 7.49 -11.44 -20.42
CA ASP A 318 6.90 -11.64 -21.75
C ASP A 318 5.74 -12.66 -21.68
N ARG A 319 4.52 -12.13 -21.50
CA ARG A 319 3.30 -12.90 -21.23
C ARG A 319 2.11 -12.47 -22.09
N LEU A 320 2.36 -12.10 -23.34
CA LEU A 320 1.33 -11.58 -24.23
C LEU A 320 0.14 -12.55 -24.43
N VAL A 321 0.40 -13.86 -24.56
CA VAL A 321 -0.66 -14.85 -24.78
C VAL A 321 -1.51 -15.02 -23.52
N GLU A 322 -0.90 -15.00 -22.35
CA GLU A 322 -1.57 -15.08 -21.06
C GLU A 322 -2.42 -13.82 -20.82
N ASN A 323 -1.89 -12.63 -21.15
CA ASN A 323 -2.63 -11.37 -21.14
C ASN A 323 -3.82 -11.41 -22.10
N TYR A 324 -3.64 -11.99 -23.30
CA TYR A 324 -4.73 -12.18 -24.25
C TYR A 324 -5.79 -13.16 -23.75
N MET A 325 -5.38 -14.26 -23.10
CA MET A 325 -6.29 -15.24 -22.49
C MET A 325 -7.19 -14.61 -21.42
N TRP A 326 -6.65 -13.67 -20.62
CA TRP A 326 -7.45 -12.87 -19.68
C TRP A 326 -8.57 -12.09 -20.38
N THR A 327 -8.30 -11.51 -21.56
CA THR A 327 -9.32 -10.78 -22.32
C THR A 327 -10.41 -11.70 -22.88
N ILE A 328 -10.06 -12.92 -23.28
CA ILE A 328 -11.04 -13.92 -23.73
C ILE A 328 -11.98 -14.27 -22.57
N GLY A 329 -11.46 -14.40 -21.35
CA GLY A 329 -12.28 -14.70 -20.19
C GLY A 329 -13.39 -13.67 -19.95
N ASN A 330 -13.09 -12.39 -20.18
CA ASN A 330 -14.04 -11.29 -20.02
C ASN A 330 -14.93 -11.06 -21.26
N SER A 331 -14.36 -11.19 -22.47
CA SER A 331 -14.96 -10.67 -23.72
C SER A 331 -14.83 -11.65 -24.89
N TYR A 332 -15.17 -12.93 -24.71
CA TYR A 332 -15.01 -13.96 -25.74
C TYR A 332 -15.88 -13.80 -27.00
N ARG A 333 -17.01 -13.09 -26.92
CA ARG A 333 -17.98 -13.01 -28.04
C ARG A 333 -17.39 -12.29 -29.26
N PRO A 334 -17.60 -12.76 -30.50
CA PRO A 334 -16.84 -12.31 -31.67
C PRO A 334 -16.91 -10.80 -31.94
N GLN A 335 -18.02 -10.15 -31.64
CA GLN A 335 -18.23 -8.70 -31.81
C GLN A 335 -17.29 -7.82 -30.98
N PHE A 336 -16.70 -8.33 -29.89
CA PHE A 336 -15.81 -7.56 -29.01
C PHE A 336 -14.34 -7.59 -29.45
N THR A 337 -14.11 -7.65 -30.75
CA THR A 337 -12.76 -7.66 -31.35
C THR A 337 -11.94 -6.45 -30.92
N LEU A 338 -12.49 -5.24 -31.06
CA LEU A 338 -11.82 -4.01 -30.65
C LEU A 338 -11.47 -4.03 -29.14
N LEU A 339 -12.43 -4.41 -28.31
CA LEU A 339 -12.25 -4.47 -26.86
C LEU A 339 -11.17 -5.47 -26.45
N ARG A 340 -11.15 -6.69 -27.01
CA ARG A 340 -10.10 -7.69 -26.72
C ARG A 340 -8.71 -7.17 -27.09
N ARG A 341 -8.58 -6.53 -28.26
CA ARG A 341 -7.31 -5.96 -28.71
C ARG A 341 -6.81 -4.86 -27.77
N ILE A 342 -7.70 -3.95 -27.37
CA ILE A 342 -7.39 -2.87 -26.42
C ILE A 342 -7.00 -3.44 -25.05
N LEU A 343 -7.83 -4.31 -24.47
CA LEU A 343 -7.57 -4.89 -23.14
C LEU A 343 -6.27 -5.70 -23.09
N THR A 344 -5.90 -6.37 -24.19
CA THR A 344 -4.65 -7.13 -24.25
C THR A 344 -3.45 -6.20 -24.16
N LYS A 345 -3.50 -5.06 -24.87
CA LYS A 345 -2.47 -4.02 -24.77
C LYS A 345 -2.39 -3.49 -23.33
N VAL A 346 -3.55 -3.17 -22.73
CA VAL A 346 -3.64 -2.68 -21.34
C VAL A 346 -3.04 -3.67 -20.35
N PHE A 347 -3.40 -4.95 -20.40
CA PHE A 347 -2.83 -5.97 -19.49
C PHE A 347 -1.33 -6.18 -19.69
N ALA A 348 -0.85 -6.13 -20.93
CA ALA A 348 0.59 -6.20 -21.21
C ALA A 348 1.35 -4.97 -20.68
N ILE A 349 0.76 -3.77 -20.79
CA ILE A 349 1.30 -2.54 -20.19
C ILE A 349 1.33 -2.65 -18.67
N ILE A 350 0.23 -3.06 -18.04
CA ILE A 350 0.15 -3.24 -16.59
C ILE A 350 1.23 -4.22 -16.12
N THR A 351 1.37 -5.39 -16.78
CA THR A 351 2.38 -6.39 -16.41
C THR A 351 3.80 -5.83 -16.50
N THR A 352 4.10 -5.07 -17.55
CA THR A 352 5.43 -4.48 -17.76
C THR A 352 5.73 -3.38 -16.74
N VAL A 353 4.75 -2.51 -16.48
CA VAL A 353 4.88 -1.43 -15.50
C VAL A 353 5.00 -2.03 -14.09
N ASP A 354 4.20 -3.03 -13.74
CA ASP A 354 4.31 -3.77 -12.47
C ASP A 354 5.75 -4.24 -12.22
N ASP A 355 6.36 -4.94 -13.20
CA ASP A 355 7.76 -5.39 -13.12
C ASP A 355 8.80 -4.25 -13.00
N ILE A 356 8.48 -3.06 -13.52
CA ILE A 356 9.32 -1.88 -13.31
C ILE A 356 9.24 -1.45 -11.84
N TYR A 357 8.05 -1.42 -11.22
CA TYR A 357 7.87 -0.95 -9.86
C TYR A 357 8.35 -1.93 -8.79
N ASP A 358 8.05 -3.23 -8.92
CA ASP A 358 8.28 -4.20 -7.85
C ASP A 358 9.63 -4.93 -7.94
N VAL A 359 10.14 -5.14 -9.16
CA VAL A 359 11.40 -5.84 -9.45
C VAL A 359 12.51 -4.84 -9.81
N HIS A 360 12.39 -4.13 -10.92
CA HIS A 360 13.58 -3.58 -11.59
C HIS A 360 14.00 -2.18 -11.13
N GLY A 361 13.03 -1.27 -10.98
CA GLY A 361 13.27 0.14 -10.71
C GLY A 361 13.80 0.41 -9.31
N THR A 362 14.64 1.44 -9.21
CA THR A 362 15.03 2.03 -7.92
C THR A 362 13.98 3.06 -7.48
N LEU A 363 13.88 3.33 -6.19
CA LEU A 363 12.87 4.26 -5.67
C LEU A 363 12.94 5.65 -6.35
N ASP A 364 14.13 6.22 -6.49
CA ASP A 364 14.33 7.53 -7.13
C ASP A 364 13.91 7.53 -8.61
N GLU A 365 14.15 6.42 -9.33
CA GLU A 365 13.68 6.26 -10.70
C GLU A 365 12.14 6.13 -10.74
N LEU A 366 11.54 5.41 -9.79
CA LEU A 366 10.10 5.20 -9.71
C LEU A 366 9.34 6.48 -9.33
N GLU A 367 9.87 7.32 -8.45
CA GLU A 367 9.29 8.63 -8.14
C GLU A 367 9.21 9.51 -9.39
N LYS A 368 10.32 9.58 -10.16
CA LYS A 368 10.35 10.30 -11.44
C LYS A 368 9.40 9.68 -12.47
N PHE A 369 9.36 8.35 -12.57
CA PHE A 369 8.47 7.66 -13.50
C PHE A 369 7.00 7.90 -13.17
N THR A 370 6.65 7.89 -11.88
CA THR A 370 5.30 8.21 -11.37
C THR A 370 4.91 9.63 -11.75
N ASP A 371 5.81 10.58 -11.55
CA ASP A 371 5.59 12.00 -11.84
C ASP A 371 5.48 12.29 -13.36
N VAL A 372 6.27 11.63 -14.19
CA VAL A 372 6.16 11.75 -15.66
C VAL A 372 4.82 11.18 -16.15
N ILE A 373 4.36 10.05 -15.59
CA ILE A 373 3.05 9.47 -15.91
C ILE A 373 1.92 10.38 -15.45
N SER A 374 2.01 10.97 -14.25
CA SER A 374 0.96 11.84 -13.70
C SER A 374 0.80 13.15 -14.49
N ARG A 375 1.92 13.74 -14.93
CA ARG A 375 1.90 14.94 -15.80
C ARG A 375 1.39 14.64 -17.21
N TRP A 376 1.45 13.38 -17.65
CA TRP A 376 1.16 12.92 -19.01
C TRP A 376 1.84 13.77 -20.10
N ASN A 377 3.04 14.27 -19.81
CA ASN A 377 3.78 15.19 -20.65
C ASN A 377 4.95 14.46 -21.32
N ILE A 378 4.91 14.32 -22.65
CA ILE A 378 5.96 13.63 -23.41
C ILE A 378 7.33 14.29 -23.25
N TYR A 379 7.40 15.61 -23.03
CA TYR A 379 8.66 16.33 -22.90
C TYR A 379 9.39 16.04 -21.58
N SER A 380 8.69 15.53 -20.56
CA SER A 380 9.28 15.15 -19.26
C SER A 380 10.02 13.81 -19.32
N ILE A 381 9.98 13.10 -20.46
CA ILE A 381 10.67 11.81 -20.66
C ILE A 381 12.19 11.91 -20.47
N GLU A 382 12.78 13.09 -20.66
CA GLU A 382 14.22 13.29 -20.51
C GLU A 382 14.72 13.11 -19.07
N GLU A 383 13.80 13.18 -18.09
CA GLU A 383 14.08 12.98 -16.67
C GLU A 383 14.29 11.51 -16.29
N LEU A 384 13.93 10.57 -17.19
CA LEU A 384 13.89 9.14 -16.94
C LEU A 384 15.15 8.41 -17.44
N PRO A 385 15.54 7.27 -16.84
CA PRO A 385 16.55 6.38 -17.41
C PRO A 385 16.03 5.71 -18.71
N ASP A 386 16.94 5.29 -19.59
CA ASP A 386 16.60 4.82 -20.96
C ASP A 386 15.52 3.74 -21.01
N TYR A 387 15.55 2.75 -20.12
CA TYR A 387 14.53 1.70 -20.08
C TYR A 387 13.13 2.25 -19.73
N MET A 388 13.04 3.24 -18.83
CA MET A 388 11.79 3.92 -18.50
C MET A 388 11.36 4.87 -19.62
N LYS A 389 12.30 5.47 -20.37
CA LYS A 389 11.95 6.20 -21.60
C LYS A 389 11.27 5.28 -22.61
N ILE A 390 11.85 4.10 -22.86
CA ILE A 390 11.30 3.09 -23.76
C ILE A 390 9.90 2.63 -23.28
N CYS A 391 9.75 2.38 -21.98
CA CYS A 391 8.46 2.00 -21.41
C CYS A 391 7.44 3.14 -21.49
N PHE A 392 7.78 4.36 -21.07
CA PHE A 392 6.86 5.49 -21.06
C PHE A 392 6.41 5.85 -22.48
N LEU A 393 7.33 5.93 -23.45
CA LEU A 393 6.99 6.26 -24.82
C LEU A 393 6.13 5.18 -25.47
N GLY A 394 6.43 3.90 -25.23
CA GLY A 394 5.60 2.79 -25.70
C GLY A 394 4.20 2.81 -25.08
N PHE A 395 4.09 3.16 -23.79
CA PHE A 395 2.82 3.33 -23.09
C PHE A 395 2.02 4.50 -23.66
N TYR A 396 2.62 5.68 -23.74
CA TYR A 396 2.02 6.91 -24.28
C TYR A 396 1.49 6.71 -25.70
N ASN A 397 2.30 6.14 -26.59
CA ASN A 397 1.90 5.85 -27.97
C ASN A 397 0.77 4.82 -28.03
N SER A 398 0.82 3.78 -27.19
CA SER A 398 -0.24 2.77 -27.14
C SER A 398 -1.57 3.36 -26.69
N VAL A 399 -1.58 4.25 -25.68
CA VAL A 399 -2.79 4.92 -25.22
C VAL A 399 -3.37 5.85 -26.28
N ASN A 400 -2.52 6.60 -26.98
CA ASN A 400 -2.97 7.45 -28.09
C ASN A 400 -3.51 6.64 -29.27
N ASP A 401 -2.87 5.53 -29.63
CA ASP A 401 -3.33 4.59 -30.66
C ASP A 401 -4.68 3.97 -30.30
N MET A 402 -4.85 3.50 -29.07
CA MET A 402 -6.13 2.98 -28.57
C MET A 402 -7.21 4.06 -28.58
N THR A 403 -6.87 5.29 -28.19
CA THR A 403 -7.78 6.43 -28.23
C THR A 403 -8.22 6.73 -29.66
N TYR A 404 -7.28 6.84 -30.58
CA TYR A 404 -7.54 7.14 -31.97
C TYR A 404 -8.42 6.06 -32.60
N THR A 405 -8.06 4.79 -32.44
CA THR A 405 -8.83 3.64 -32.97
C THR A 405 -10.25 3.63 -32.40
N THR A 406 -10.43 3.90 -31.11
CA THR A 406 -11.77 3.92 -30.50
C THR A 406 -12.60 5.10 -31.01
N LEU A 407 -11.98 6.27 -31.18
CA LEU A 407 -12.64 7.44 -31.72
C LEU A 407 -13.07 7.21 -33.18
N THR A 408 -12.24 6.59 -34.01
CA THR A 408 -12.57 6.30 -35.40
C THR A 408 -13.64 5.22 -35.55
N ASP A 409 -13.60 4.19 -34.71
CA ASP A 409 -14.49 3.03 -34.85
C ASP A 409 -15.85 3.25 -34.18
N THR A 410 -15.90 4.04 -33.11
CA THR A 410 -17.09 4.19 -32.25
C THR A 410 -17.56 5.64 -32.08
N GLY A 411 -16.75 6.62 -32.47
CA GLY A 411 -17.00 8.04 -32.19
C GLY A 411 -16.72 8.46 -30.73
N PHE A 412 -16.27 7.54 -29.88
CA PHE A 412 -16.05 7.80 -28.45
C PHE A 412 -14.59 8.12 -28.13
N PHE A 413 -14.35 9.29 -27.50
CA PHE A 413 -13.01 9.74 -27.12
C PHE A 413 -12.61 9.25 -25.72
N ILE A 414 -11.74 8.23 -25.66
CA ILE A 414 -11.40 7.54 -24.40
C ILE A 414 -10.18 8.07 -23.64
N LEU A 415 -9.39 8.98 -24.22
CA LEU A 415 -8.13 9.45 -23.63
C LEU A 415 -8.28 9.96 -22.19
N PRO A 416 -9.28 10.79 -21.83
CA PRO A 416 -9.41 11.30 -20.47
C PRO A 416 -9.65 10.18 -19.45
N TYR A 417 -10.32 9.10 -19.86
CA TYR A 417 -10.59 7.95 -18.98
C TYR A 417 -9.34 7.08 -18.80
N LEU A 418 -8.55 6.89 -19.86
CA LEU A 418 -7.28 6.16 -19.80
C LEU A 418 -6.22 6.94 -19.00
N GLN A 419 -6.15 8.26 -19.17
CA GLN A 419 -5.30 9.14 -18.38
C GLN A 419 -5.70 9.08 -16.90
N LYS A 420 -6.98 9.27 -16.58
CA LYS A 420 -7.48 9.18 -15.20
C LYS A 420 -7.25 7.80 -14.57
N ALA A 421 -7.34 6.72 -15.35
CA ALA A 421 -6.99 5.38 -14.87
C ALA A 421 -5.49 5.29 -14.54
N GLY A 422 -4.61 5.76 -15.42
CA GLY A 422 -3.16 5.80 -15.17
C GLY A 422 -2.75 6.71 -14.01
N GLU A 423 -3.36 7.90 -13.91
CA GLU A 423 -3.22 8.82 -12.79
C GLU A 423 -3.71 8.18 -11.48
N LYS A 424 -4.86 7.49 -11.46
CA LYS A 424 -5.36 6.84 -10.23
C LYS A 424 -4.39 5.81 -9.65
N TYR A 425 -3.61 5.13 -10.50
CA TYR A 425 -2.55 4.22 -10.06
C TYR A 425 -1.27 4.94 -9.58
N ALA A 426 -1.05 6.21 -9.96
CA ALA A 426 0.18 6.97 -9.72
C ALA A 426 0.05 8.19 -8.75
N SER A 427 -1.10 8.86 -8.66
CA SER A 427 -1.27 10.23 -8.11
C SER A 427 -2.17 10.34 -6.87
N ARG A 428 -2.60 9.22 -6.29
CA ARG A 428 -3.50 9.22 -5.11
C ARG A 428 -2.89 10.00 -3.93
N LEU A 429 -1.57 9.95 -3.75
CA LEU A 429 -0.86 10.68 -2.69
C LEU A 429 -0.99 12.20 -2.84
N GLU A 430 -0.66 12.75 -4.02
CA GLU A 430 -0.69 14.20 -4.25
C GLU A 430 -2.11 14.75 -4.24
N THR A 431 -3.08 13.98 -4.73
CA THR A 431 -4.51 14.33 -4.63
C THR A 431 -4.94 14.46 -3.17
N LEU A 432 -4.60 13.47 -2.35
CA LEU A 432 -4.92 13.49 -0.92
C LEU A 432 -4.22 14.65 -0.20
N LYS A 433 -2.95 14.94 -0.53
CA LYS A 433 -2.25 16.10 0.04
C LYS A 433 -2.99 17.40 -0.26
N GLU A 434 -3.42 17.62 -1.50
CA GLU A 434 -4.14 18.83 -1.89
C GLU A 434 -5.51 18.96 -1.20
N GLU A 435 -6.28 17.85 -1.10
CA GLU A 435 -7.53 17.84 -0.35
C GLU A 435 -7.33 18.25 1.13
N VAL A 436 -6.22 17.79 1.74
CA VAL A 436 -5.85 18.17 3.11
C VAL A 436 -5.45 19.64 3.21
N ARG A 437 -4.66 20.19 2.26
CA ARG A 437 -4.31 21.62 2.24
C ARG A 437 -5.55 22.50 2.19
N ILE A 438 -6.48 22.19 1.29
CA ILE A 438 -7.76 22.91 1.16
C ILE A 438 -8.54 22.85 2.47
N LYS A 439 -8.52 21.72 3.18
CA LYS A 439 -9.17 21.59 4.48
C LYS A 439 -8.50 22.44 5.57
N ILE A 440 -7.16 22.44 5.64
CA ILE A 440 -6.41 23.30 6.58
C ILE A 440 -6.79 24.77 6.36
N TYR A 441 -6.80 25.22 5.10
CA TYR A 441 -7.18 26.59 4.73
C TYR A 441 -8.62 26.93 5.17
N LYS A 442 -9.59 26.08 4.84
CA LYS A 442 -11.01 26.30 5.17
C LYS A 442 -11.27 26.35 6.67
N GLU A 443 -10.61 25.49 7.45
CA GLU A 443 -10.74 25.51 8.91
C GLU A 443 -10.07 26.73 9.53
N ASN A 444 -8.98 27.23 8.94
CA ASN A 444 -8.30 28.44 9.42
C ASN A 444 -9.11 29.71 9.15
N GLU A 445 -9.79 29.82 7.99
CA GLU A 445 -10.64 30.99 7.65
C GLU A 445 -11.92 31.08 8.50
N LYS A 446 -12.52 29.94 8.86
CA LYS A 446 -13.84 29.89 9.51
C LYS A 446 -13.80 30.07 11.02
N ALA A 447 -12.63 30.00 11.66
CA ALA A 447 -12.53 29.83 13.10
C ALA A 447 -12.77 31.13 13.92
N GLU A 448 -14.01 31.34 14.38
CA GLU A 448 -14.28 32.18 15.56
C GLU A 448 -13.67 31.58 16.84
N ASN A 449 -13.65 30.24 16.93
CA ASN A 449 -12.97 29.43 17.96
C ASN A 449 -11.89 28.55 17.30
N PRO A 450 -10.63 28.56 17.77
CA PRO A 450 -9.52 27.85 17.13
C PRO A 450 -9.50 26.33 17.39
N LEU A 451 -10.47 25.79 18.14
CA LEU A 451 -10.47 24.39 18.56
C LEU A 451 -10.46 23.41 17.38
N SER A 452 -11.28 23.63 16.34
CA SER A 452 -11.33 22.72 15.19
C SER A 452 -10.00 22.72 14.42
N THR A 453 -9.40 23.90 14.23
CA THR A 453 -8.11 24.06 13.55
C THR A 453 -6.96 23.45 14.36
N LEU A 454 -6.94 23.63 15.69
CA LEU A 454 -5.93 23.02 16.56
C LEU A 454 -6.07 21.49 16.62
N ASN A 455 -7.30 20.96 16.67
CA ASN A 455 -7.55 19.52 16.58
C ASN A 455 -7.06 18.95 15.24
N LEU A 456 -7.27 19.67 14.13
CA LEU A 456 -6.76 19.26 12.82
C LEU A 456 -5.23 19.21 12.82
N VAL A 457 -4.55 20.22 13.39
CA VAL A 457 -3.09 20.22 13.52
C VAL A 457 -2.59 19.06 14.38
N ASP A 458 -3.27 18.78 15.49
CA ASP A 458 -2.93 17.63 16.35
C ASP A 458 -3.09 16.30 15.61
N ASP A 459 -4.21 16.11 14.89
CA ASP A 459 -4.46 14.92 14.09
C ASP A 459 -3.36 14.74 13.03
N LEU A 460 -2.97 15.80 12.31
CA LEU A 460 -1.89 15.76 11.31
C LEU A 460 -0.53 15.37 11.92
N GLN A 461 -0.21 15.91 13.11
CA GLN A 461 1.03 15.60 13.82
C GLN A 461 1.06 14.14 14.28
N ARG A 462 -0.02 13.67 14.89
CA ARG A 462 -0.11 12.32 15.44
C ARG A 462 -0.24 11.24 14.37
N LEU A 463 -0.94 11.54 13.27
CA LEU A 463 -0.96 10.70 12.05
C LEU A 463 0.39 10.69 11.31
N GLY A 464 1.35 11.50 11.73
CA GLY A 464 2.70 11.50 11.18
C GLY A 464 2.82 12.13 9.79
N ILE A 465 1.78 12.81 9.29
CA ILE A 465 1.73 13.41 7.94
C ILE A 465 1.94 14.93 7.93
N TRP A 466 2.11 15.55 9.10
CA TRP A 466 2.28 17.00 9.25
C TRP A 466 3.43 17.60 8.44
N TYR A 467 4.48 16.82 8.16
CA TYR A 467 5.67 17.31 7.46
C TYR A 467 5.41 17.61 5.97
N HIS A 468 4.26 17.20 5.42
CA HIS A 468 3.80 17.61 4.10
C HIS A 468 3.15 19.00 4.08
N PHE A 469 2.86 19.56 5.27
CA PHE A 469 2.05 20.77 5.47
C PHE A 469 2.73 21.77 6.41
N VAL A 470 4.07 21.80 6.44
CA VAL A 470 4.84 22.61 7.41
C VAL A 470 4.47 24.09 7.34
N ASP A 471 4.38 24.64 6.12
CA ASP A 471 4.04 26.06 5.92
C ASP A 471 2.58 26.34 6.29
N ASP A 472 1.65 25.44 5.92
CA ASP A 472 0.23 25.56 6.25
C ASP A 472 0.00 25.55 7.77
N ILE A 473 0.65 24.61 8.47
CA ILE A 473 0.58 24.48 9.93
C ILE A 473 1.21 25.70 10.61
N SER A 474 2.35 26.19 10.11
CA SER A 474 3.00 27.38 10.67
C SER A 474 2.10 28.60 10.58
N ASN A 475 1.45 28.81 9.43
CA ASN A 475 0.49 29.90 9.23
C ASN A 475 -0.71 29.79 10.20
N VAL A 476 -1.24 28.59 10.40
CA VAL A 476 -2.31 28.34 11.39
C VAL A 476 -1.85 28.71 12.80
N LEU A 477 -0.68 28.21 13.22
CA LEU A 477 -0.18 28.44 14.58
C LEU A 477 0.16 29.92 14.83
N ASP A 478 0.70 30.63 13.83
CA ASP A 478 0.94 32.07 13.91
C ASP A 478 -0.36 32.85 14.12
N ASN A 479 -1.42 32.50 13.37
CA ASN A 479 -2.73 33.12 13.53
C ASN A 479 -3.32 32.86 14.91
N VAL A 480 -3.28 31.60 15.36
CA VAL A 480 -3.83 31.20 16.66
C VAL A 480 -3.05 31.87 17.80
N TYR A 481 -1.72 31.89 17.74
CA TYR A 481 -0.88 32.53 18.75
C TYR A 481 -1.22 34.02 18.88
N ASN A 482 -1.22 34.75 17.77
CA ASN A 482 -1.46 36.19 17.78
C ASN A 482 -2.88 36.54 18.24
N LYS A 483 -3.88 35.72 17.91
CA LYS A 483 -5.28 35.98 18.24
C LYS A 483 -5.63 35.59 19.68
N TYR A 484 -5.10 34.48 20.20
CA TYR A 484 -5.56 33.88 21.47
C TYR A 484 -4.49 33.72 22.55
N TYR A 485 -3.21 33.55 22.21
CA TYR A 485 -2.16 33.15 23.17
C TYR A 485 -1.04 34.20 23.39
N LYS A 486 -1.17 35.39 22.79
CA LYS A 486 -0.13 36.43 22.86
C LYS A 486 -0.10 37.19 24.20
N SER A 487 -1.22 37.26 24.93
CA SER A 487 -1.31 38.00 26.19
C SER A 487 -2.31 37.37 27.17
N PRO A 488 -2.15 37.61 28.48
CA PRO A 488 -3.07 37.11 29.51
C PRO A 488 -4.54 37.44 29.28
N GLU A 489 -4.82 38.67 28.86
CA GLU A 489 -6.18 39.14 28.54
C GLU A 489 -6.88 38.28 27.49
N LYS A 490 -6.12 37.66 26.57
CA LYS A 490 -6.66 36.84 25.49
C LYS A 490 -6.93 35.41 25.95
N TRP A 491 -5.98 34.78 26.64
CA TRP A 491 -6.13 33.37 27.01
C TRP A 491 -7.04 33.15 28.22
N ASN A 492 -7.31 34.17 29.05
CA ASN A 492 -8.21 34.04 30.20
C ASN A 492 -9.67 33.71 29.82
N THR A 493 -10.04 33.88 28.54
CA THR A 493 -11.37 33.56 28.01
C THR A 493 -11.51 32.13 27.48
N LEU A 494 -10.40 31.39 27.41
CA LEU A 494 -10.35 30.04 26.84
C LEU A 494 -10.74 28.97 27.86
N ASP A 495 -11.45 27.94 27.42
CA ASP A 495 -11.67 26.75 28.24
C ASP A 495 -10.36 25.96 28.46
N LEU A 496 -10.37 25.07 29.45
CA LEU A 496 -9.20 24.28 29.83
C LEU A 496 -8.64 23.44 28.65
N ASN A 497 -9.52 22.85 27.85
CA ASN A 497 -9.12 21.99 26.75
C ASN A 497 -8.38 22.79 25.66
N LEU A 498 -8.92 23.94 25.29
CA LEU A 498 -8.29 24.89 24.39
C LEU A 498 -6.93 25.34 24.94
N LYS A 499 -6.90 25.84 26.19
CA LYS A 499 -5.66 26.30 26.84
C LYS A 499 -4.57 25.25 26.76
N ALA A 500 -4.87 24.03 27.17
CA ALA A 500 -3.89 22.96 27.23
C ALA A 500 -3.45 22.46 25.85
N LEU A 501 -4.39 22.24 24.92
CA LEU A 501 -4.09 21.82 23.55
C LEU A 501 -3.24 22.87 22.81
N GLY A 502 -3.67 24.14 22.86
CA GLY A 502 -2.96 25.24 22.23
C GLY A 502 -1.58 25.45 22.84
N PHE A 503 -1.46 25.43 24.16
CA PHE A 503 -0.17 25.50 24.86
C PHE A 503 0.79 24.41 24.39
N ARG A 504 0.34 23.15 24.35
CA ARG A 504 1.15 22.01 23.89
C ARG A 504 1.62 22.19 22.44
N LEU A 505 0.70 22.46 21.52
CA LEU A 505 1.00 22.59 20.10
C LEU A 505 1.92 23.79 19.80
N LEU A 506 1.67 24.93 20.44
CA LEU A 506 2.47 26.14 20.27
C LEU A 506 3.87 25.99 20.87
N ARG A 507 4.01 25.46 22.09
CA ARG A 507 5.35 25.19 22.66
C ARG A 507 6.12 24.16 21.84
N HIS A 508 5.45 23.10 21.36
CA HIS A 508 6.09 22.12 20.47
C HIS A 508 6.67 22.78 19.20
N ASN A 509 6.01 23.81 18.67
CA ASN A 509 6.45 24.55 17.48
C ASN A 509 7.31 25.79 17.81
N GLY A 510 7.81 25.92 19.04
CA GLY A 510 8.80 26.93 19.40
C GLY A 510 8.25 28.28 19.85
N TYR A 511 6.94 28.41 20.04
CA TYR A 511 6.35 29.61 20.63
C TYR A 511 6.56 29.62 22.16
N HIS A 512 6.87 30.80 22.70
CA HIS A 512 7.00 30.98 24.14
C HIS A 512 5.66 31.40 24.74
N ILE A 513 5.05 30.52 25.53
CA ILE A 513 3.82 30.76 26.30
C ILE A 513 4.16 30.47 27.76
N THR A 514 3.85 31.35 28.71
CA THR A 514 4.17 31.13 30.13
C THR A 514 3.19 30.16 30.78
N GLN A 515 3.62 29.48 31.84
CA GLN A 515 2.77 28.59 32.65
C GLN A 515 1.58 29.31 33.32
N ASP A 516 1.64 30.64 33.45
CA ASP A 516 0.59 31.49 34.07
C ASP A 516 -0.77 31.37 33.37
N ILE A 517 -0.81 30.82 32.15
CA ILE A 517 -2.06 30.48 31.45
C ILE A 517 -2.96 29.53 32.24
N PHE A 518 -2.39 28.78 33.18
CA PHE A 518 -3.11 27.82 34.03
C PHE A 518 -3.38 28.33 35.45
N GLU A 519 -3.02 29.57 35.79
CA GLU A 519 -3.19 30.11 37.15
C GLU A 519 -4.67 30.20 37.55
N ASP A 520 -5.55 30.57 36.62
CA ASP A 520 -6.99 30.65 36.83
C ASP A 520 -7.70 29.29 36.92
N VAL A 521 -7.00 28.20 36.59
CA VAL A 521 -7.46 26.81 36.77
C VAL A 521 -7.28 26.38 38.24
N LYS A 522 -6.47 27.10 39.02
CA LYS A 522 -6.34 26.89 40.46
C LYS A 522 -7.46 27.58 41.26
N ASP A 523 -7.72 27.07 42.45
CA ASP A 523 -8.63 27.63 43.45
C ASP A 523 -7.91 28.64 44.36
N GLU A 524 -8.65 29.26 45.28
CA GLU A 524 -8.12 30.29 46.20
C GLU A 524 -7.05 29.75 47.17
N THR A 525 -6.94 28.42 47.32
CA THR A 525 -5.91 27.76 48.12
C THR A 525 -4.70 27.33 47.28
N SER A 526 -4.62 27.79 46.02
CA SER A 526 -3.60 27.41 45.05
C SER A 526 -3.60 25.92 44.66
N ASN A 527 -4.72 25.22 44.85
CA ASN A 527 -4.89 23.85 44.38
C ASN A 527 -5.67 23.81 43.06
N PHE A 528 -5.40 22.85 42.17
CA PHE A 528 -6.20 22.70 40.95
C PHE A 528 -7.67 22.38 41.29
N LYS A 529 -8.59 23.12 40.68
CA LYS A 529 -10.04 22.98 40.92
C LYS A 529 -10.50 21.55 40.64
N GLY A 530 -11.48 21.06 41.40
CA GLY A 530 -12.14 19.78 41.11
C GLY A 530 -12.93 19.86 39.81
N HIS A 531 -12.61 19.02 38.84
CA HIS A 531 -13.27 18.99 37.52
C HIS A 531 -14.23 17.80 37.37
N SER A 532 -15.26 17.98 36.55
CA SER A 532 -16.24 16.93 36.26
C SER A 532 -15.64 15.87 35.32
N ILE A 533 -16.24 14.69 35.21
CA ILE A 533 -15.76 13.67 34.26
C ILE A 533 -15.87 14.11 32.79
N GLU A 534 -16.75 15.07 32.50
CA GLU A 534 -16.94 15.66 31.17
C GLU A 534 -15.71 16.47 30.73
N ASP A 535 -14.83 16.87 31.66
CA ASP A 535 -13.58 17.58 31.40
C ASP A 535 -12.39 16.66 31.08
N THR A 536 -12.61 15.34 30.95
CA THR A 536 -11.52 14.35 30.79
C THR A 536 -10.59 14.66 29.62
N LEU A 537 -11.11 15.17 28.50
CA LEU A 537 -10.29 15.57 27.35
C LEU A 537 -9.39 16.78 27.67
N GLY A 538 -9.91 17.76 28.40
CA GLY A 538 -9.14 18.92 28.87
C GLY A 538 -8.05 18.51 29.86
N MET A 539 -8.37 17.56 30.77
CA MET A 539 -7.41 16.99 31.70
C MET A 539 -6.31 16.17 31.01
N LEU A 540 -6.67 15.39 29.99
CA LEU A 540 -5.71 14.67 29.17
C LEU A 540 -4.77 15.64 28.44
N ASN A 541 -5.30 16.71 27.84
CA ASN A 541 -4.48 17.72 27.19
C ASN A 541 -3.60 18.49 28.19
N LEU A 542 -4.08 18.78 29.41
CA LEU A 542 -3.28 19.41 30.46
C LEU A 542 -2.16 18.48 30.94
N TYR A 543 -2.45 17.19 31.10
CA TYR A 543 -1.44 16.17 31.39
C TYR A 543 -0.35 16.18 30.32
N GLU A 544 -0.71 16.10 29.03
CA GLU A 544 0.27 16.11 27.95
C GLU A 544 1.03 17.44 27.83
N ALA A 545 0.36 18.57 28.09
CA ALA A 545 0.98 19.89 28.15
C ALA A 545 2.01 20.03 29.28
N SER A 546 1.77 19.40 30.43
CA SER A 546 2.67 19.46 31.58
C SER A 546 4.07 18.92 31.30
N TYR A 547 4.23 18.00 30.34
CA TYR A 547 5.54 17.45 29.95
C TYR A 547 6.36 18.39 29.05
N HIS A 548 5.85 19.60 28.77
CA HIS A 548 6.58 20.67 28.10
C HIS A 548 7.12 21.73 29.10
N SER A 549 7.28 21.39 30.39
CA SER A 549 7.76 22.31 31.44
C SER A 549 9.27 22.62 31.34
N PHE A 550 9.66 23.80 31.81
CA PHE A 550 11.05 24.19 32.08
C PHE A 550 11.40 24.05 33.57
N GLU A 551 12.69 24.09 33.93
CA GLU A 551 13.20 23.82 35.29
C GLU A 551 12.62 24.72 36.39
N ASP A 552 12.08 25.90 36.07
CA ASP A 552 11.49 26.85 37.03
C ASP A 552 9.95 26.91 36.98
N GLU A 553 9.29 25.94 36.31
CA GLU A 553 7.85 25.97 36.05
C GLU A 553 7.01 25.06 36.98
N ASN A 554 6.92 25.46 38.25
CA ASN A 554 6.21 24.71 39.30
C ASN A 554 4.72 24.45 39.01
N ILE A 555 4.01 25.33 38.29
CA ILE A 555 2.58 25.14 37.98
C ILE A 555 2.36 23.90 37.12
N LEU A 556 3.27 23.64 36.18
CA LEU A 556 3.17 22.48 35.28
C LEU A 556 3.49 21.18 36.00
N ASP A 557 4.42 21.20 36.96
CA ASP A 557 4.70 20.02 37.78
C ASP A 557 3.51 19.69 38.70
N GLU A 558 2.90 20.70 39.32
CA GLU A 558 1.65 20.52 40.08
C GLU A 558 0.51 20.03 39.18
N ALA A 559 0.39 20.56 37.95
CA ALA A 559 -0.60 20.13 36.98
C ALA A 559 -0.40 18.66 36.59
N ARG A 560 0.85 18.22 36.42
CA ARG A 560 1.21 16.83 36.12
C ARG A 560 0.73 15.90 37.23
N ASP A 561 1.03 16.23 38.47
CA ASP A 561 0.64 15.43 39.64
C ASP A 561 -0.88 15.35 39.80
N PHE A 562 -1.56 16.49 39.64
CA PHE A 562 -3.01 16.56 39.72
C PHE A 562 -3.70 15.76 38.61
N THR A 563 -3.34 16.02 37.35
CA THR A 563 -3.94 15.35 36.19
C THR A 563 -3.66 13.85 36.18
N THR A 564 -2.49 13.41 36.64
CA THR A 564 -2.18 11.97 36.79
C THR A 564 -3.17 11.28 37.72
N LYS A 565 -3.38 11.83 38.93
CA LYS A 565 -4.33 11.29 39.90
C LYS A 565 -5.76 11.29 39.37
N TYR A 566 -6.15 12.40 38.71
CA TYR A 566 -7.47 12.53 38.10
C TYR A 566 -7.71 11.47 37.01
N LEU A 567 -6.78 11.34 36.05
CA LEU A 567 -6.93 10.43 34.92
C LEU A 567 -6.91 8.96 35.37
N GLN A 568 -6.08 8.60 36.35
CA GLN A 568 -6.09 7.27 36.97
C GLN A 568 -7.44 6.95 37.64
N GLY A 569 -8.01 7.92 38.38
CA GLY A 569 -9.31 7.77 39.05
C GLY A 569 -10.51 7.76 38.10
N SER A 570 -10.34 8.32 36.89
CA SER A 570 -11.40 8.44 35.88
C SER A 570 -11.40 7.30 34.85
N LEU A 571 -10.28 6.57 34.66
CA LEU A 571 -10.12 5.59 33.56
C LEU A 571 -11.25 4.55 33.47
N GLY A 572 -11.72 4.02 34.60
CA GLY A 572 -12.82 3.04 34.67
C GLY A 572 -14.22 3.63 34.49
N LYS A 573 -14.35 4.95 34.35
CA LYS A 573 -15.61 5.70 34.25
C LYS A 573 -15.79 6.39 32.89
N ILE A 574 -14.78 6.32 32.01
CA ILE A 574 -14.84 6.91 30.66
C ILE A 574 -15.65 5.99 29.75
N ASN A 575 -16.81 6.45 29.29
CA ASN A 575 -17.68 5.69 28.39
C ASN A 575 -17.19 5.68 26.92
N ASP A 576 -16.47 6.72 26.50
CA ASP A 576 -15.89 6.81 25.16
C ASP A 576 -14.63 5.92 25.06
N GLN A 577 -14.74 4.85 24.26
CA GLN A 577 -13.65 3.88 24.10
C GLN A 577 -12.38 4.49 23.49
N TYR A 578 -12.53 5.45 22.57
CA TYR A 578 -11.42 6.14 21.94
C TYR A 578 -10.70 7.01 22.99
N LEU A 579 -11.43 7.84 23.74
CA LEU A 579 -10.87 8.67 24.80
C LEU A 579 -10.23 7.82 25.91
N SER A 580 -10.88 6.73 26.33
CA SER A 580 -10.33 5.79 27.32
C SER A 580 -9.00 5.19 26.84
N SER A 581 -8.90 4.83 25.56
CA SER A 581 -7.65 4.32 24.98
C SER A 581 -6.55 5.39 24.94
N LEU A 582 -6.89 6.65 24.62
CA LEU A 582 -5.94 7.76 24.66
C LEU A 582 -5.43 8.01 26.08
N THR A 583 -6.33 8.04 27.06
CA THR A 583 -5.98 8.24 28.47
C THR A 583 -5.10 7.12 29.01
N SER A 584 -5.44 5.86 28.74
CA SER A 584 -4.62 4.72 29.13
C SER A 584 -3.23 4.80 28.50
N ARG A 585 -3.14 5.16 27.22
CA ARG A 585 -1.86 5.32 26.51
C ARG A 585 -1.02 6.47 27.09
N ALA A 586 -1.64 7.58 27.48
CA ALA A 586 -0.98 8.74 28.11
C ALA A 586 -0.40 8.43 29.49
N LEU A 587 -1.14 7.68 30.30
CA LEU A 587 -0.69 7.24 31.63
C LEU A 587 0.44 6.19 31.57
N ASP A 588 0.51 5.40 30.49
CA ASP A 588 1.62 4.47 30.25
C ASP A 588 2.91 5.22 29.88
N MET A 589 2.82 6.16 28.93
CA MET A 589 3.92 7.05 28.57
C MET A 589 3.36 8.35 27.98
N PRO A 590 3.77 9.54 28.46
CA PRO A 590 3.29 10.81 27.92
C PRO A 590 3.73 10.99 26.46
N LEU A 591 2.88 11.63 25.66
CA LEU A 591 3.09 11.86 24.22
C LEU A 591 4.44 12.51 23.93
N HIS A 592 4.89 13.44 24.78
CA HIS A 592 6.18 14.13 24.63
C HIS A 592 7.39 13.18 24.61
N TRP A 593 7.28 12.01 25.25
CA TRP A 593 8.36 11.02 25.37
C TRP A 593 8.25 9.85 24.38
N ARG A 594 7.14 9.77 23.63
CA ARG A 594 6.94 8.66 22.69
C ARG A 594 7.75 8.84 21.42
N ILE A 595 8.25 7.72 20.89
CA ILE A 595 8.89 7.70 19.57
C ILE A 595 7.81 7.97 18.52
N ALA A 596 7.92 9.11 17.84
CA ALA A 596 6.92 9.62 16.90
C ALA A 596 6.42 8.56 15.92
N ARG A 597 7.34 7.79 15.31
CA ARG A 597 6.96 6.79 14.30
C ARG A 597 6.18 5.60 14.87
N VAL A 598 6.50 5.19 16.10
CA VAL A 598 5.78 4.12 16.80
C VAL A 598 4.41 4.60 17.24
N GLU A 599 4.34 5.84 17.74
CA GLU A 599 3.08 6.50 18.08
C GLU A 599 2.18 6.64 16.84
N THR A 600 2.72 7.06 15.69
CA THR A 600 1.93 7.18 14.45
C THR A 600 1.26 5.87 14.07
N LYS A 601 1.97 4.73 14.14
CA LYS A 601 1.38 3.43 13.83
C LYS A 601 0.18 3.13 14.73
N TRP A 602 0.35 3.32 16.03
CA TRP A 602 -0.73 3.10 17.00
C TRP A 602 -1.88 4.10 16.80
N PHE A 603 -1.56 5.36 16.53
CA PHE A 603 -2.55 6.41 16.38
C PHE A 603 -3.37 6.25 15.10
N ILE A 604 -2.83 5.71 14.00
CA ILE A 604 -3.62 5.37 12.81
C ILE A 604 -4.76 4.40 13.18
N GLU A 605 -4.46 3.35 13.96
CA GLU A 605 -5.45 2.37 14.41
C GLU A 605 -6.47 2.96 15.40
N ALA A 606 -6.01 3.87 16.28
CA ALA A 606 -6.88 4.56 17.22
C ALA A 606 -7.80 5.58 16.50
N TYR A 607 -7.25 6.37 15.59
CA TYR A 607 -7.94 7.38 14.79
C TYR A 607 -9.03 6.73 13.94
N GLU A 608 -8.76 5.56 13.36
CA GLU A 608 -9.75 4.79 12.59
C GLU A 608 -11.02 4.43 13.40
N LYS A 609 -10.90 4.30 14.72
CA LYS A 609 -12.02 4.00 15.63
C LYS A 609 -12.71 5.25 16.18
N ARG A 610 -12.20 6.45 15.89
CA ARG A 610 -12.75 7.71 16.38
C ARG A 610 -14.07 8.03 15.68
N SER A 611 -15.10 8.38 16.45
CA SER A 611 -16.35 8.91 15.88
C SER A 611 -16.09 10.22 15.12
N GLY A 612 -16.56 10.30 13.87
CA GLY A 612 -16.34 11.47 13.01
C GLY A 612 -14.91 11.59 12.44
N MET A 613 -14.15 10.50 12.43
CA MET A 613 -12.83 10.41 11.78
C MET A 613 -12.88 10.90 10.32
N ASN A 614 -11.83 11.61 9.88
CA ASN A 614 -11.75 12.11 8.52
C ASN A 614 -11.07 11.09 7.57
N PRO A 615 -11.82 10.51 6.61
CA PRO A 615 -11.30 9.44 5.76
C PRO A 615 -10.15 9.90 4.87
N THR A 616 -10.13 11.18 4.43
CA THR A 616 -9.02 11.73 3.64
C THR A 616 -7.71 11.74 4.43
N LEU A 617 -7.76 12.07 5.73
CA LEU A 617 -6.58 12.06 6.60
C LEU A 617 -6.09 10.64 6.84
N LEU A 618 -7.00 9.71 7.10
CA LEU A 618 -6.66 8.31 7.34
C LEU A 618 -6.05 7.66 6.09
N ASP A 619 -6.64 7.88 4.92
CA ASP A 619 -6.13 7.37 3.64
C ASP A 619 -4.71 7.90 3.37
N LEU A 620 -4.49 9.21 3.56
CA LEU A 620 -3.18 9.83 3.39
C LEU A 620 -2.18 9.25 4.39
N ALA A 621 -2.57 9.10 5.66
CA ALA A 621 -1.71 8.55 6.70
C ALA A 621 -1.32 7.10 6.44
N LYS A 622 -2.26 6.24 6.01
CA LYS A 622 -1.97 4.83 5.66
C LYS A 622 -1.02 4.74 4.46
N LEU A 623 -1.28 5.54 3.42
CA LEU A 623 -0.44 5.56 2.22
C LEU A 623 0.97 6.07 2.52
N ASP A 624 1.09 7.22 3.18
CA ASP A 624 2.35 7.81 3.61
C ASP A 624 3.13 6.86 4.53
N PHE A 625 2.44 6.23 5.49
CA PHE A 625 3.07 5.28 6.39
C PHE A 625 3.74 4.14 5.62
N ASN A 626 3.04 3.55 4.65
CA ASN A 626 3.59 2.45 3.85
C ASN A 626 4.75 2.89 2.95
N MET A 627 4.67 4.07 2.35
CA MET A 627 5.76 4.63 1.54
C MET A 627 7.02 4.87 2.36
N VAL A 628 6.90 5.55 3.50
CA VAL A 628 8.02 5.81 4.40
C VAL A 628 8.59 4.50 4.97
N GLN A 629 7.73 3.50 5.22
CA GLN A 629 8.17 2.17 5.65
C GLN A 629 9.03 1.47 4.59
N ALA A 630 8.73 1.63 3.30
CA ALA A 630 9.55 1.10 2.21
C ALA A 630 10.93 1.76 2.15
N VAL A 631 11.00 3.09 2.35
CA VAL A 631 12.28 3.82 2.48
C VAL A 631 13.09 3.27 3.64
N HIS A 632 12.46 3.06 4.80
CA HIS A 632 13.15 2.51 5.97
C HIS A 632 13.69 1.10 5.74
N GLN A 633 12.96 0.26 5.00
CA GLN A 633 13.43 -1.06 4.64
C GLN A 633 14.64 -1.01 3.70
N GLU A 634 14.67 -0.07 2.75
CA GLU A 634 15.82 0.06 1.85
C GLU A 634 17.06 0.61 2.55
N ASP A 635 16.88 1.58 3.44
CA ASP A 635 17.93 2.07 4.32
C ASP A 635 18.50 0.96 5.22
N LEU A 636 17.63 0.14 5.81
CA LEU A 636 18.05 -1.00 6.63
C LEU A 636 18.84 -2.02 5.80
N LYS A 637 18.42 -2.33 4.58
CA LYS A 637 19.19 -3.20 3.67
C LYS A 637 20.55 -2.61 3.35
N HIS A 638 20.62 -1.30 3.08
CA HIS A 638 21.86 -0.61 2.79
C HIS A 638 22.86 -0.73 3.96
N VAL A 639 22.44 -0.41 5.19
CA VAL A 639 23.30 -0.53 6.37
C VAL A 639 23.60 -1.99 6.71
N SER A 640 22.69 -2.93 6.42
CA SER A 640 22.94 -4.37 6.59
C SER A 640 24.04 -4.88 5.65
N ARG A 641 24.07 -4.42 4.39
CA ARG A 641 25.16 -4.74 3.45
C ARG A 641 26.48 -4.20 3.97
N TRP A 642 26.50 -2.94 4.42
CA TRP A 642 27.68 -2.33 5.04
C TRP A 642 28.16 -3.16 6.25
N TRP A 643 27.27 -3.53 7.17
CA TRP A 643 27.63 -4.33 8.34
C TRP A 643 28.26 -5.68 7.95
N ARG A 644 27.73 -6.35 6.93
CA ARG A 644 28.35 -7.59 6.41
C ARG A 644 29.71 -7.36 5.76
N THR A 645 29.94 -6.20 5.14
CA THR A 645 31.25 -5.90 4.54
C THR A 645 32.36 -5.64 5.56
N THR A 646 32.03 -5.18 6.78
CA THR A 646 33.02 -5.01 7.84
C THR A 646 33.49 -6.34 8.42
N LYS A 647 32.67 -7.41 8.28
CA LYS A 647 32.87 -8.74 8.89
C LYS A 647 33.00 -8.70 10.41
N TRP A 648 32.50 -7.65 11.06
CA TRP A 648 32.58 -7.51 12.51
C TRP A 648 31.71 -8.52 13.25
N ASP A 649 30.59 -8.92 12.64
CA ASP A 649 29.73 -10.01 13.11
C ASP A 649 30.45 -11.36 13.23
N ASP A 650 31.42 -11.63 12.35
CA ASP A 650 32.25 -12.85 12.38
C ASP A 650 33.54 -12.68 13.19
N LYS A 651 34.24 -11.55 13.02
CA LYS A 651 35.58 -11.33 13.56
C LYS A 651 35.61 -10.74 14.97
N LEU A 652 34.53 -10.12 15.41
CA LEU A 652 34.39 -9.52 16.74
C LEU A 652 33.23 -10.20 17.47
N SER A 653 33.27 -11.53 17.60
CA SER A 653 32.19 -12.32 18.18
C SER A 653 31.88 -12.00 19.66
N PHE A 654 32.75 -11.25 20.33
CA PHE A 654 32.50 -10.73 21.68
C PHE A 654 31.60 -9.48 21.68
N ALA A 655 31.53 -8.75 20.56
CA ALA A 655 30.72 -7.55 20.43
C ALA A 655 29.26 -7.90 20.09
N ARG A 656 28.34 -7.11 20.60
CA ARG A 656 26.89 -7.28 20.43
C ARG A 656 26.51 -6.88 19.00
N ASP A 657 25.88 -7.80 18.26
CA ASP A 657 25.21 -7.43 17.01
C ASP A 657 23.88 -6.72 17.31
N ARG A 658 23.89 -5.39 17.18
CA ARG A 658 22.76 -4.51 17.47
C ARG A 658 22.41 -3.60 16.29
N LEU A 659 22.74 -4.00 15.07
CA LEU A 659 22.55 -3.16 13.89
C LEU A 659 21.08 -2.71 13.72
N VAL A 660 20.12 -3.60 13.96
CA VAL A 660 18.69 -3.30 13.83
C VAL A 660 18.24 -2.33 14.91
N GLU A 661 18.72 -2.49 16.14
CA GLU A 661 18.43 -1.58 17.26
C GLU A 661 19.03 -0.19 17.02
N ASN A 662 20.28 -0.13 16.55
CA ASN A 662 20.95 1.10 16.14
C ASN A 662 20.16 1.79 15.01
N TYR A 663 19.66 1.03 14.03
CA TYR A 663 18.82 1.57 12.97
C TYR A 663 17.48 2.09 13.50
N MET A 664 16.82 1.35 14.40
CA MET A 664 15.57 1.78 15.05
C MET A 664 15.74 3.09 15.83
N TRP A 665 16.89 3.31 16.48
CA TRP A 665 17.20 4.60 17.13
C TRP A 665 17.25 5.75 16.12
N THR A 666 17.83 5.53 14.93
CA THR A 666 17.86 6.57 13.89
C THR A 666 16.47 6.88 13.32
N ILE A 667 15.60 5.87 13.17
CA ILE A 667 14.20 6.11 12.79
C ILE A 667 13.53 6.98 13.84
N GLY A 668 13.74 6.69 15.13
CA GLY A 668 13.10 7.45 16.21
C GLY A 668 13.42 8.94 16.17
N ASN A 669 14.62 9.32 15.72
CA ASN A 669 15.04 10.70 15.60
C ASN A 669 14.78 11.33 14.21
N SER A 670 14.89 10.54 13.14
CA SER A 670 14.92 11.03 11.75
C SER A 670 14.02 10.20 10.83
N TYR A 671 12.75 10.01 11.22
CA TYR A 671 11.81 9.12 10.51
C TYR A 671 11.37 9.61 9.12
N ARG A 672 11.46 10.90 8.82
CA ARG A 672 10.91 11.48 7.58
C ARG A 672 11.68 11.02 6.34
N PRO A 673 11.04 10.76 5.20
CA PRO A 673 11.66 10.07 4.07
C PRO A 673 12.95 10.75 3.56
N GLN A 674 13.02 12.08 3.55
CA GLN A 674 14.18 12.86 3.08
C GLN A 674 15.48 12.62 3.87
N PHE A 675 15.42 12.08 5.09
CA PHE A 675 16.60 11.88 5.94
C PHE A 675 17.31 10.53 5.71
N THR A 676 17.24 9.99 4.50
CA THR A 676 17.86 8.70 4.12
C THR A 676 19.37 8.67 4.40
N LEU A 677 20.12 9.66 3.87
CA LEU A 677 21.57 9.73 4.06
C LEU A 677 21.92 9.81 5.56
N LEU A 678 21.20 10.67 6.29
CA LEU A 678 21.36 10.85 7.73
C LEU A 678 21.13 9.56 8.52
N ARG A 679 20.01 8.85 8.28
CA ARG A 679 19.71 7.59 8.95
C ARG A 679 20.81 6.55 8.71
N ARG A 680 21.31 6.46 7.47
CA ARG A 680 22.39 5.52 7.13
C ARG A 680 23.68 5.86 7.87
N ILE A 681 24.10 7.12 7.85
CA ILE A 681 25.32 7.60 8.55
C ILE A 681 25.20 7.37 10.05
N LEU A 682 24.11 7.81 10.68
CA LEU A 682 23.93 7.65 12.12
C LEU A 682 23.88 6.18 12.54
N THR A 683 23.30 5.31 11.73
CA THR A 683 23.28 3.87 12.04
C THR A 683 24.67 3.28 12.01
N LYS A 684 25.49 3.66 11.01
CA LYS A 684 26.90 3.26 10.95
C LYS A 684 27.66 3.77 12.16
N VAL A 685 27.48 5.04 12.53
CA VAL A 685 28.12 5.67 13.70
C VAL A 685 27.71 4.97 15.00
N PHE A 686 26.43 4.70 15.21
CA PHE A 686 25.95 3.97 16.40
C PHE A 686 26.50 2.55 16.46
N ALA A 687 26.53 1.83 15.33
CA ALA A 687 27.11 0.49 15.27
C ALA A 687 28.63 0.48 15.57
N ILE A 688 29.36 1.50 15.11
CA ILE A 688 30.76 1.71 15.47
C ILE A 688 30.90 1.94 16.98
N ILE A 689 30.10 2.88 17.53
CA ILE A 689 30.15 3.23 18.96
C ILE A 689 29.87 2.00 19.81
N THR A 690 28.81 1.24 19.52
CA THR A 690 28.48 0.03 20.31
C THR A 690 29.54 -1.05 20.21
N THR A 691 30.20 -1.20 19.06
CA THR A 691 31.30 -2.16 18.89
C THR A 691 32.54 -1.75 19.70
N VAL A 692 32.87 -0.45 19.68
CA VAL A 692 33.98 0.10 20.44
C VAL A 692 33.68 0.02 21.95
N ASP A 693 32.46 0.34 22.37
CA ASP A 693 31.98 0.17 23.75
C ASP A 693 32.25 -1.24 24.28
N ASP A 694 31.90 -2.27 23.50
CA ASP A 694 32.17 -3.68 23.87
C ASP A 694 33.67 -4.01 23.96
N ILE A 695 34.52 -3.37 23.15
CA ILE A 695 35.97 -3.50 23.27
C ILE A 695 36.44 -2.91 24.61
N TYR A 696 35.96 -1.72 25.01
CA TYR A 696 36.41 -1.03 26.22
C TYR A 696 35.84 -1.61 27.52
N ASP A 697 34.67 -2.22 27.47
CA ASP A 697 33.95 -2.67 28.67
C ASP A 697 33.99 -4.20 28.88
N VAL A 698 34.11 -4.98 27.81
CA VAL A 698 34.00 -6.45 27.89
C VAL A 698 35.31 -7.16 27.55
N HIS A 699 36.04 -6.71 26.52
CA HIS A 699 37.09 -7.54 25.92
C HIS A 699 38.53 -7.05 26.12
N GLY A 700 38.78 -5.75 25.91
CA GLY A 700 40.14 -5.20 25.87
C GLY A 700 40.79 -5.07 27.24
N THR A 701 42.09 -5.37 27.32
CA THR A 701 42.90 -5.10 28.51
C THR A 701 43.32 -3.63 28.57
N LEU A 702 43.63 -3.10 29.77
CA LEU A 702 43.98 -1.68 29.94
C LEU A 702 45.13 -1.25 29.00
N ASP A 703 46.19 -2.04 28.91
CA ASP A 703 47.35 -1.76 28.04
C ASP A 703 47.00 -1.76 26.55
N GLU A 704 46.07 -2.63 26.11
CA GLU A 704 45.57 -2.65 24.73
C GLU A 704 44.67 -1.44 24.46
N LEU A 705 43.83 -1.06 25.42
CA LEU A 705 42.92 0.09 25.31
C LEU A 705 43.69 1.41 25.26
N GLU A 706 44.79 1.56 26.01
CA GLU A 706 45.66 2.74 25.92
C GLU A 706 46.24 2.89 24.50
N LYS A 707 46.75 1.79 23.92
CA LYS A 707 47.25 1.78 22.54
C LYS A 707 46.15 2.05 21.52
N PHE A 708 44.98 1.44 21.69
CA PHE A 708 43.83 1.65 20.81
C PHE A 708 43.35 3.11 20.84
N THR A 709 43.31 3.72 22.03
CA THR A 709 42.98 5.14 22.21
C THR A 709 43.99 6.03 21.49
N ASP A 710 45.29 5.76 21.65
CA ASP A 710 46.36 6.52 21.00
C ASP A 710 46.25 6.44 19.46
N VAL A 711 46.06 5.23 18.90
CA VAL A 711 45.89 5.03 17.45
C VAL A 711 44.66 5.77 16.91
N ILE A 712 43.52 5.71 17.60
CA ILE A 712 42.31 6.48 17.22
C ILE A 712 42.57 7.98 17.30
N SER A 713 43.27 8.46 18.33
CA SER A 713 43.53 9.89 18.53
C SER A 713 44.44 10.49 17.46
N ARG A 714 45.41 9.72 16.97
CA ARG A 714 46.32 10.12 15.89
C ARG A 714 45.67 10.05 14.51
N TRP A 715 44.59 9.27 14.36
CA TRP A 715 43.90 9.02 13.09
C TRP A 715 44.84 8.57 11.95
N ASN A 716 45.89 7.82 12.30
CA ASN A 716 46.94 7.40 11.37
C ASN A 716 46.84 5.89 11.09
N ILE A 717 46.52 5.52 9.84
CA ILE A 717 46.37 4.11 9.45
C ILE A 717 47.64 3.28 9.64
N TYR A 718 48.83 3.89 9.55
CA TYR A 718 50.09 3.18 9.71
C TYR A 718 50.41 2.80 11.17
N SER A 719 49.72 3.39 12.14
CA SER A 719 49.89 3.07 13.57
C SER A 719 49.13 1.81 14.00
N ILE A 720 48.37 1.19 13.09
CA ILE A 720 47.58 -0.02 13.37
C ILE A 720 48.44 -1.24 13.73
N GLU A 721 49.72 -1.25 13.36
CA GLU A 721 50.61 -2.39 13.61
C GLU A 721 50.87 -2.65 15.10
N GLU A 722 50.65 -1.64 15.94
CA GLU A 722 50.84 -1.71 17.40
C GLU A 722 49.67 -2.40 18.13
N LEU A 723 48.56 -2.68 17.42
CA LEU A 723 47.32 -3.22 17.97
C LEU A 723 47.22 -4.76 17.82
N PRO A 724 46.51 -5.47 18.71
CA PRO A 724 46.16 -6.87 18.49
C PRO A 724 45.19 -7.04 17.30
N ASP A 725 45.17 -8.23 16.69
CA ASP A 725 44.48 -8.48 15.41
C ASP A 725 42.99 -8.07 15.41
N TYR A 726 42.25 -8.30 16.50
CA TYR A 726 40.85 -7.91 16.60
C TYR A 726 40.67 -6.38 16.61
N MET A 727 41.56 -5.64 17.27
CA MET A 727 41.58 -4.17 17.26
C MET A 727 42.03 -3.63 15.91
N LYS A 728 42.93 -4.32 15.18
CA LYS A 728 43.27 -3.97 13.79
C LYS A 728 42.02 -4.07 12.90
N ILE A 729 41.28 -5.17 13.00
CA ILE A 729 40.04 -5.38 12.23
C ILE A 729 38.99 -4.32 12.55
N CYS A 730 38.81 -3.99 13.84
CA CYS A 730 37.91 -2.93 14.27
C CYS A 730 38.36 -1.56 13.74
N PHE A 731 39.61 -1.15 13.98
CA PHE A 731 40.12 0.15 13.57
C PHE A 731 40.08 0.35 12.05
N LEU A 732 40.43 -0.68 11.27
CA LEU A 732 40.41 -0.58 9.81
C LEU A 732 38.98 -0.46 9.26
N GLY A 733 38.04 -1.28 9.77
CA GLY A 733 36.63 -1.17 9.37
C GLY A 733 36.04 0.19 9.75
N PHE A 734 36.46 0.73 10.89
CA PHE A 734 36.07 2.03 11.40
C PHE A 734 36.60 3.16 10.53
N TYR A 735 37.92 3.18 10.27
CA TYR A 735 38.60 4.17 9.45
C TYR A 735 38.00 4.22 8.03
N ASN A 736 37.79 3.05 7.41
CA ASN A 736 37.17 2.96 6.09
C ASN A 736 35.72 3.48 6.10
N SER A 737 34.94 3.13 7.14
CA SER A 737 33.55 3.59 7.25
C SER A 737 33.44 5.10 7.42
N VAL A 738 34.32 5.71 8.23
CA VAL A 738 34.34 7.17 8.43
C VAL A 738 34.75 7.90 7.16
N ASN A 739 35.73 7.39 6.41
CA ASN A 739 36.12 7.97 5.13
C ASN A 739 35.03 7.80 4.06
N ASP A 740 34.38 6.64 3.98
CA ASP A 740 33.23 6.37 3.11
C ASP A 740 32.08 7.36 3.40
N MET A 741 31.68 7.49 4.67
CA MET A 741 30.64 8.45 5.07
C MET A 741 31.03 9.90 4.74
N THR A 742 32.31 10.25 4.95
CA THR A 742 32.83 11.59 4.62
C THR A 742 32.75 11.84 3.12
N TYR A 743 33.18 10.87 2.31
CA TYR A 743 33.15 10.96 0.86
C TYR A 743 31.71 11.09 0.36
N THR A 744 30.80 10.19 0.76
CA THR A 744 29.38 10.24 0.37
C THR A 744 28.73 11.56 0.77
N THR A 745 28.99 12.06 1.97
CA THR A 745 28.40 13.35 2.39
C THR A 745 28.97 14.51 1.59
N LEU A 746 30.28 14.52 1.33
CA LEU A 746 30.92 15.55 0.52
C LEU A 746 30.40 15.54 -0.92
N THR A 747 30.16 14.37 -1.52
CA THR A 747 29.63 14.26 -2.87
C THR A 747 28.17 14.66 -2.96
N ASP A 748 27.36 14.27 -1.97
CA ASP A 748 25.91 14.43 -2.03
C ASP A 748 25.46 15.82 -1.57
N THR A 749 26.17 16.42 -0.59
CA THR A 749 25.78 17.70 0.03
C THR A 749 26.84 18.80 -0.09
N GLY A 750 28.07 18.47 -0.52
CA GLY A 750 29.19 19.40 -0.49
C GLY A 750 29.79 19.62 0.90
N PHE A 751 29.30 18.92 1.93
CA PHE A 751 29.70 19.15 3.31
C PHE A 751 30.74 18.13 3.80
N PHE A 752 31.88 18.64 4.28
CA PHE A 752 32.98 17.81 4.76
C PHE A 752 32.83 17.44 6.25
N ILE A 753 32.38 16.22 6.54
CA ILE A 753 32.02 15.80 7.91
C ILE A 753 33.14 15.18 8.75
N LEU A 754 34.31 14.88 8.17
CA LEU A 754 35.40 14.18 8.87
C LEU A 754 35.80 14.80 10.21
N PRO A 755 35.97 16.14 10.35
CA PRO A 755 36.37 16.74 11.62
C PRO A 755 35.32 16.55 12.71
N TYR A 756 34.04 16.49 12.33
CA TYR A 756 32.93 16.31 13.25
C TYR A 756 32.82 14.85 13.71
N LEU A 757 32.99 13.90 12.78
CA LEU A 757 33.08 12.48 13.12
C LEU A 757 34.26 12.21 14.06
N GLN A 758 35.46 12.67 13.71
CA GLN A 758 36.66 12.51 14.55
C GLN A 758 36.45 13.07 15.97
N LYS A 759 35.90 14.28 16.08
CA LYS A 759 35.60 14.91 17.37
C LYS A 759 34.56 14.13 18.18
N ALA A 760 33.53 13.60 17.52
CA ALA A 760 32.51 12.79 18.17
C ALA A 760 33.08 11.50 18.75
N LEU A 761 33.97 10.84 18.01
CA LEU A 761 34.57 9.58 18.40
C LEU A 761 35.62 9.75 19.50
N LEU A 762 36.40 10.85 19.46
CA LEU A 762 37.32 11.22 20.55
C LEU A 762 36.56 11.48 21.87
N LEU A 763 35.42 12.15 21.82
CA LEU A 763 34.61 12.45 23.00
C LEU A 763 33.91 11.20 23.56
N ALA A 764 33.55 10.24 22.71
CA ALA A 764 33.05 8.94 23.15
C ALA A 764 34.13 8.14 23.92
N ASN A 765 35.41 8.28 23.54
CA ASN A 765 36.53 7.53 24.12
C ASN A 765 37.17 8.19 25.38
N LEU A 766 37.13 9.52 25.51
CA LEU A 766 37.90 10.24 26.53
C LEU A 766 37.23 10.36 27.92
N ASN A 767 35.94 10.04 28.08
CA ASN A 767 35.20 10.36 29.31
C ASN A 767 34.60 9.13 30.00
N LYS A 768 35.44 8.30 30.64
CA LYS A 768 35.01 7.32 31.66
C LYS A 768 34.74 8.01 33.02
N THR A 769 33.77 8.92 33.08
CA THR A 769 33.17 9.38 34.36
C THR A 769 31.67 9.10 34.37
N PRO A 770 31.02 8.96 35.55
CA PRO A 770 29.64 8.43 35.70
C PRO A 770 28.52 9.27 35.08
N CYS A 771 28.83 10.28 34.25
CA CYS A 771 27.85 11.14 33.58
C CYS A 771 27.83 10.87 32.06
N GLN A 772 27.80 9.59 31.68
CA GLN A 772 27.84 9.12 30.28
C GLN A 772 26.59 9.46 29.46
N ILE A 773 25.45 9.71 30.12
CA ILE A 773 24.16 9.91 29.44
C ILE A 773 24.04 11.33 28.87
N ILE A 774 24.45 12.37 29.61
CA ILE A 774 24.23 13.77 29.21
C ILE A 774 25.19 14.22 28.07
N GLN A 775 26.39 13.65 28.00
CA GLN A 775 27.43 14.06 27.04
C GLN A 775 27.31 13.33 25.69
N SER A 776 26.96 12.03 25.67
CA SER A 776 26.62 11.30 24.44
C SER A 776 25.38 11.89 23.75
N LEU A 777 24.43 12.39 24.54
CA LEU A 777 23.27 13.15 24.08
C LEU A 777 23.65 14.49 23.44
N SER A 778 24.50 15.27 24.10
CA SER A 778 24.96 16.56 23.60
C SER A 778 25.70 16.45 22.26
N LEU A 779 26.44 15.36 22.08
CA LEU A 779 27.19 15.07 20.87
C LEU A 779 26.32 14.51 19.74
N THR A 780 25.36 13.65 20.07
CA THR A 780 24.33 13.18 19.12
C THR A 780 23.50 14.36 18.64
N ILE A 781 23.13 15.30 19.53
CA ILE A 781 22.44 16.55 19.18
C ILE A 781 23.32 17.45 18.31
N LEU A 782 24.62 17.57 18.61
CA LEU A 782 25.55 18.38 17.81
C LEU A 782 25.77 17.78 16.41
N MET A 783 25.96 16.46 16.31
CA MET A 783 26.06 15.75 15.03
C MET A 783 24.75 15.81 14.26
N GLN A 784 23.62 15.61 14.93
CA GLN A 784 22.28 15.72 14.34
C GLN A 784 22.05 17.14 13.81
N HIS A 785 22.37 18.18 14.58
CA HIS A 785 22.24 19.57 14.15
C HIS A 785 23.17 19.94 12.99
N THR A 786 24.38 19.39 12.98
CA THR A 786 25.37 19.64 11.93
C THR A 786 25.01 18.91 10.64
N LEU A 787 24.57 17.65 10.74
CA LEU A 787 24.17 16.83 9.60
C LEU A 787 22.79 17.25 9.06
N ASN A 788 21.85 17.69 9.91
CA ASN A 788 20.56 18.29 9.47
C ASN A 788 20.71 19.64 8.78
N LYS A 789 21.84 20.33 8.95
CA LYS A 789 22.13 21.56 8.18
C LYS A 789 22.82 21.25 6.85
N ALA A 790 23.40 20.07 6.72
CA ALA A 790 24.10 19.61 5.53
C ALA A 790 23.18 18.83 4.59
N CYS A 791 22.32 17.96 5.13
CA CYS A 791 21.24 17.29 4.43
C CYS A 791 20.01 18.19 4.36
#